data_AF-A0A915MZ73-F1
#
_entry.id   AF-A0A915MZ73-F1
#
_cell.length_a   1.000
_cell.length_b   1.000
_cell.length_c   1.000
_cell.angle_alpha   90.00
_cell.angle_beta   90.00
_cell.angle_gamma   90.00
#
_symmetry.space_group_name_H-M   'P 1'
#
loop_
_entity.id
_entity.type
_entity.pdbx_description
1 polymer ?
#
loop_
_entity_poly.entity_id
_entity_poly.type
_entity_poly.pdbx_seq_one_letter_code
_entity_poly.pdbx_strand_id
1 'polypeptide(L)'
;MDLSKANLMILMSKDTPYYGTLLTLRALEVDIGKIVSLVDNTAPLQHKSKHQIKDEGKFVELEGAEMGKVVVRFPPEASGYLHIGHAKAALLNQYYQQTFNGKLILRFDDTNPAKEDAHFEEVIIEDLKMLKIQPDQLTRTSDHFDLLINYCEQLLKDGKAYVDDTDSETMRKEREERIESKNRNNSPGENMSLWNEMLLGTEKGLGCCVRIKIDMRNNNGALRDPTIYRCKTEPHLRFGDKYKVYPTYDFACPIVDSIEGVTHALRTTEYTDRDEQYFFICDALGIRKPYIWAYARLNMTNTVMSKRKLTWLVDEHLVDGWDDPRMPTVRGVMRRGLTVEGLKQFILAQGGSRSVVTMEWDKIWAFNKKVIDSTAHRYTGLDMAEIVPVKIVQQINTEIRQIPLLPKEPEGSKKDVWFGKELFIEQIDANSMKPGDSVTFVNWGNMRIVNVIRDDKTGKVINVEAELDLDNKDYKKTLKVTWLTNTDPKTTNFVVKTVHYNHIIDKAIIGKDEDWKQLVNRDSIHYNSLLVEEAMKNVGKGDIIQIQRKSFYICDSKTNERLVLIEIPDGKILKINSNMGNDSVEETATEFIERSADTIEKEAKNVNASVGSNTISKAGGAYIPPARLRMMQQHLGADKSSEAYQRANWERLKRKIHGQINRLNVSNIVDVARTLLRENLIRGRGLFARSIIQAQAFSPSFSHVFAALVAIINSKFPNIGELVLRRLIIQFKRSFRRNDKQTCVTACKFIAHLANQRVAHEILVLEMLVLLMQRPTDDSIEVTVTLLKECGAMLLKVTPKGSIAVFERLRSVLNDCDSIQERTQYMIETMLHIRKTKFENYPIMLEELDLIDEDDQIAHLVQLNPEDGKSYDPELTLTTAGVVILDMTEQDIVAFRRNVYLTIQSSLDFQEAAHKLIKYELKPQLENELCHMIVDCCAQQRTYQSFYGLLAERFCRLRKEFQETFEQIARDTYNAIHRFDHTKLQNMAKFVAHLLITDAISWEVFSEIKLTEQDTTSAGRIYIKILFLELVEKMSLVTTYKRCNDPTLQTAMEGLFPRDNPQNTRFAINYFSLIGLGALTVDLREHLQKRLDKEHEEEKRRQRRKRKLKKRAAKDENSDAKKRKKKSAEKNNEEKRTKKERK
;
A
#
# COMPACT_ATOMS: atom_id res chain seq x y z
N MET A 1 -49.27 -49.00 2.28
CA MET A 1 -49.62 -49.20 3.70
C MET A 1 -48.67 -48.31 4.48
N ASP A 2 -48.89 -47.01 4.55
CA ASP A 2 -50.02 -46.28 5.13
C ASP A 2 -50.06 -46.37 6.66
N LEU A 3 -50.35 -45.21 7.26
CA LEU A 3 -50.61 -44.89 8.67
C LEU A 3 -49.38 -44.83 9.61
N SER A 4 -49.24 -43.86 10.51
CA SER A 4 -49.84 -42.54 10.76
C SER A 4 -49.39 -42.12 12.17
N LYS A 5 -49.18 -40.80 12.36
CA LYS A 5 -49.59 -40.00 13.53
C LYS A 5 -49.50 -40.64 14.93
N ALA A 6 -48.75 -40.02 15.84
CA ALA A 6 -49.29 -39.00 16.75
C ALA A 6 -48.44 -38.84 18.02
N ASN A 7 -48.17 -37.56 18.34
CA ASN A 7 -48.35 -36.90 19.65
C ASN A 7 -47.56 -37.38 20.88
N LEU A 8 -47.19 -36.56 21.85
CA LEU A 8 -46.98 -35.11 22.00
C LEU A 8 -46.49 -35.00 23.47
N MET A 9 -45.44 -34.20 23.71
CA MET A 9 -45.31 -33.30 24.88
C MET A 9 -45.28 -33.88 26.32
N ILE A 10 -44.20 -33.60 27.08
CA ILE A 10 -44.19 -32.66 28.24
C ILE A 10 -42.89 -32.77 29.08
N LEU A 11 -42.41 -31.57 29.47
CA LEU A 11 -41.52 -31.17 30.60
C LEU A 11 -39.98 -31.19 30.48
N MET A 12 -39.51 -30.01 30.04
CA MET A 12 -38.38 -29.19 30.54
C MET A 12 -37.68 -29.61 31.84
N SER A 13 -36.34 -29.70 31.80
CA SER A 13 -35.42 -28.76 32.50
C SER A 13 -33.95 -29.05 32.16
N LYS A 14 -33.26 -28.03 31.62
CA LYS A 14 -31.84 -27.63 31.79
C LYS A 14 -30.94 -28.67 32.50
N ASP A 15 -29.87 -29.23 31.94
CA ASP A 15 -28.65 -28.57 31.48
C ASP A 15 -27.75 -29.62 30.77
N THR A 16 -27.16 -29.21 29.63
CA THR A 16 -26.14 -29.83 28.75
C THR A 16 -25.81 -31.34 28.81
N PRO A 17 -25.97 -32.03 27.67
CA PRO A 17 -24.97 -33.01 27.23
C PRO A 17 -24.62 -32.88 25.73
N TYR A 18 -23.46 -33.38 25.29
CA TYR A 18 -23.35 -34.29 24.13
C TYR A 18 -21.89 -34.78 23.97
N TYR A 19 -21.55 -35.76 24.81
CA TYR A 19 -20.71 -36.89 24.41
C TYR A 19 -21.66 -38.06 24.18
N GLY A 20 -21.58 -38.70 23.01
CA GLY A 20 -22.20 -39.99 22.76
C GLY A 20 -23.16 -40.01 21.57
N THR A 21 -22.67 -40.46 20.42
CA THR A 21 -23.36 -41.53 19.68
C THR A 21 -22.35 -42.31 18.83
N LEU A 22 -21.68 -43.26 19.49
CA LEU A 22 -20.98 -44.37 18.88
C LEU A 22 -21.85 -45.59 19.13
N LEU A 23 -22.91 -45.78 18.33
CA LEU A 23 -23.76 -47.00 18.32
C LEU A 23 -24.82 -46.91 17.22
N THR A 24 -24.44 -47.33 16.01
CA THR A 24 -25.22 -48.24 15.15
C THR A 24 -24.49 -48.38 13.82
N LEU A 25 -23.69 -49.45 13.68
CA LEU A 25 -23.49 -50.23 12.45
C LEU A 25 -22.53 -51.39 12.79
N ARG A 26 -23.04 -52.31 13.61
CA ARG A 26 -22.51 -53.68 13.74
C ARG A 26 -23.45 -54.56 12.91
N ALA A 27 -23.08 -54.85 11.67
CA ALA A 27 -23.56 -55.99 10.89
C ALA A 27 -22.76 -56.05 9.58
N LEU A 28 -21.66 -56.79 9.61
CA LEU A 28 -21.17 -57.70 8.56
C LEU A 28 -19.71 -58.06 8.90
N GLU A 29 -19.54 -59.28 9.37
CA GLU A 29 -18.26 -59.91 9.71
C GLU A 29 -17.39 -60.06 8.46
N VAL A 30 -16.13 -59.61 8.54
CA VAL A 30 -15.05 -60.12 7.69
C VAL A 30 -13.84 -60.39 8.58
N ASP A 31 -13.39 -61.63 8.49
CA ASP A 31 -12.46 -62.35 9.35
C ASP A 31 -11.01 -61.83 9.25
N ILE A 32 -10.43 -61.45 10.41
CA ILE A 32 -9.09 -60.84 10.55
C ILE A 32 -7.97 -61.92 10.63
N GLY A 33 -8.26 -63.18 10.29
CA GLY A 33 -7.30 -64.29 10.36
C GLY A 33 -6.30 -64.48 9.20
N LYS A 34 -6.28 -63.64 8.16
CA LYS A 34 -5.53 -63.94 6.90
C LYS A 34 -4.50 -62.92 6.40
N ILE A 35 -4.14 -61.89 7.17
CA ILE A 35 -3.12 -60.89 6.75
C ILE A 35 -1.97 -60.83 7.77
N VAL A 36 -1.39 -61.98 8.11
CA VAL A 36 -0.16 -62.07 8.92
C VAL A 36 0.94 -62.90 8.22
N SER A 37 0.83 -63.19 6.91
CA SER A 37 1.77 -64.13 6.25
C SER A 37 2.41 -63.66 4.94
N LEU A 38 2.56 -62.35 4.69
CA LEU A 38 3.24 -61.86 3.48
C LEU A 38 4.18 -60.67 3.71
N VAL A 39 4.76 -60.56 4.90
CA VAL A 39 5.93 -59.70 5.14
C VAL A 39 7.15 -60.60 5.22
N ASP A 40 7.74 -60.92 4.07
CA ASP A 40 9.14 -61.33 3.92
C ASP A 40 9.50 -61.41 2.44
N ASN A 41 10.19 -60.37 1.94
CA ASN A 41 11.21 -60.42 0.89
C ASN A 41 11.59 -58.99 0.45
N THR A 42 12.57 -58.40 1.13
CA THR A 42 13.27 -57.19 0.66
C THR A 42 14.47 -57.58 -0.19
N ALA A 43 14.49 -57.14 -1.45
CA ALA A 43 15.70 -57.03 -2.27
C ALA A 43 16.08 -55.54 -2.43
N PRO A 44 17.37 -55.17 -2.46
CA PRO A 44 17.80 -53.78 -2.33
C PRO A 44 17.67 -53.00 -3.66
N LEU A 45 16.98 -51.85 -3.63
CA LEU A 45 16.91 -50.91 -4.75
C LEU A 45 18.09 -49.95 -4.74
N GLN A 46 18.77 -49.87 -5.88
CA GLN A 46 19.87 -48.96 -6.20
C GLN A 46 19.45 -47.48 -6.13
N HIS A 47 20.31 -46.66 -5.54
CA HIS A 47 20.20 -45.20 -5.49
C HIS A 47 20.13 -44.57 -6.90
N LYS A 48 19.04 -43.85 -7.20
CA LYS A 48 19.02 -42.80 -8.23
C LYS A 48 18.93 -41.42 -7.56
N SER A 49 19.74 -40.50 -8.07
CA SER A 49 20.00 -39.15 -7.55
C SER A 49 18.74 -38.26 -7.47
N LYS A 50 18.58 -37.54 -6.35
CA LYS A 50 17.58 -36.48 -6.15
C LYS A 50 17.72 -35.37 -7.22
N HIS A 51 16.68 -35.13 -8.02
CA HIS A 51 16.55 -33.88 -8.77
C HIS A 51 16.01 -32.77 -7.86
N GLN A 52 16.73 -31.66 -7.76
CA GLN A 52 16.25 -30.41 -7.15
C GLN A 52 15.19 -29.77 -8.06
N ILE A 53 14.04 -29.41 -7.49
CA ILE A 53 12.99 -28.64 -8.16
C ILE A 53 13.48 -27.19 -8.30
N LYS A 54 13.54 -26.67 -9.54
CA LYS A 54 13.91 -25.26 -9.82
C LYS A 54 12.73 -24.33 -9.50
N ASP A 55 13.01 -23.19 -8.85
CA ASP A 55 12.05 -22.09 -8.60
C ASP A 55 11.70 -21.38 -9.93
N GLU A 56 10.89 -22.00 -10.79
CA GLU A 56 10.40 -21.38 -12.03
C GLU A 56 9.08 -20.63 -11.75
N GLY A 57 8.99 -19.37 -12.18
CA GLY A 57 7.76 -18.58 -12.05
C GLY A 57 6.63 -19.14 -12.91
N LYS A 58 5.39 -18.68 -12.69
CA LYS A 58 4.26 -19.02 -13.58
C LYS A 58 4.49 -18.38 -14.96
N PHE A 59 5.05 -19.15 -15.88
CA PHE A 59 4.98 -18.85 -17.31
C PHE A 59 3.64 -19.31 -17.85
N VAL A 60 3.13 -18.56 -18.82
CA VAL A 60 1.83 -18.86 -19.41
C VAL A 60 2.06 -19.55 -20.75
N GLU A 61 1.29 -20.60 -21.00
CA GLU A 61 1.23 -21.22 -22.33
C GLU A 61 0.75 -20.16 -23.33
N LEU A 62 1.60 -19.85 -24.30
CA LEU A 62 1.26 -18.98 -25.40
C LEU A 62 0.21 -19.70 -26.27
N GLU A 63 -0.99 -19.14 -26.35
CA GLU A 63 -2.10 -19.73 -27.12
C GLU A 63 -1.74 -19.81 -28.61
N GLY A 64 -1.86 -21.01 -29.21
CA GLY A 64 -1.50 -21.22 -30.61
C GLY A 64 0.02 -21.16 -30.89
N ALA A 65 0.86 -21.21 -29.86
CA ALA A 65 2.31 -21.28 -30.06
C ALA A 65 2.74 -22.65 -30.58
N GLU A 66 3.42 -22.64 -31.72
CA GLU A 66 4.04 -23.81 -32.33
C GLU A 66 5.56 -23.68 -32.34
N MET A 67 6.25 -24.78 -32.08
CA MET A 67 7.71 -24.85 -32.09
C MET A 67 8.26 -24.40 -33.45
N GLY A 68 9.24 -23.49 -33.44
CA GLY A 68 9.84 -22.90 -34.64
C GLY A 68 9.04 -21.77 -35.30
N LYS A 69 7.78 -21.55 -34.92
CA LYS A 69 6.90 -20.54 -35.56
C LYS A 69 6.63 -19.31 -34.70
N VAL A 70 6.93 -19.35 -33.40
CA VAL A 70 6.72 -18.21 -32.51
C VAL A 70 7.62 -17.04 -32.94
N VAL A 71 7.00 -15.90 -33.23
CA VAL A 71 7.68 -14.61 -33.44
C VAL A 71 7.20 -13.63 -32.38
N VAL A 72 8.16 -13.08 -31.63
CA VAL A 72 7.97 -12.08 -30.57
C VAL A 72 8.83 -10.85 -30.88
N ARG A 73 8.53 -9.71 -30.23
CA ARG A 73 9.32 -8.48 -30.42
C ARG A 73 9.53 -7.70 -29.13
N PHE A 74 10.71 -7.09 -29.02
CA PHE A 74 11.02 -6.05 -28.06
C PHE A 74 11.05 -4.70 -28.80
N PRO A 75 10.02 -3.84 -28.62
CA PRO A 75 9.90 -2.60 -29.37
C PRO A 75 10.19 -1.34 -28.52
N PRO A 76 11.45 -1.01 -28.17
CA PRO A 76 11.77 0.19 -27.39
C PRO A 76 11.70 1.47 -28.23
N GLU A 77 11.27 2.57 -27.61
CA GLU A 77 11.50 3.93 -28.12
C GLU A 77 12.93 4.38 -27.74
N ALA A 78 13.70 4.85 -28.72
CA ALA A 78 15.08 5.33 -28.58
C ALA A 78 15.16 6.73 -27.93
N SER A 79 14.60 6.85 -26.73
CA SER A 79 14.45 8.11 -25.97
C SER A 79 15.19 8.11 -24.63
N GLY A 80 16.05 7.11 -24.38
CA GLY A 80 16.84 6.99 -23.14
C GLY A 80 17.36 5.58 -22.87
N TYR A 81 18.24 5.46 -21.86
CA TYR A 81 18.87 4.21 -21.45
C TYR A 81 17.88 3.15 -20.97
N LEU A 82 18.22 1.87 -21.12
CA LEU A 82 17.42 0.78 -20.58
C LEU A 82 17.52 0.73 -19.05
N HIS A 83 16.42 0.37 -18.42
CA HIS A 83 16.35 0.11 -16.98
C HIS A 83 15.81 -1.29 -16.74
N ILE A 84 15.90 -1.78 -15.51
CA ILE A 84 15.47 -3.15 -15.15
C ILE A 84 14.02 -3.50 -15.60
N GLY A 85 13.13 -2.52 -15.70
CA GLY A 85 11.80 -2.72 -16.29
C GLY A 85 11.80 -3.06 -17.79
N HIS A 86 12.70 -2.45 -18.58
CA HIS A 86 12.93 -2.81 -19.97
C HIS A 86 13.68 -4.14 -20.08
N ALA A 87 14.62 -4.41 -19.17
CA ALA A 87 15.29 -5.70 -19.11
C ALA A 87 14.29 -6.85 -18.90
N LYS A 88 13.27 -6.66 -18.06
CA LYS A 88 12.14 -7.60 -17.92
C LYS A 88 11.46 -7.85 -19.27
N ALA A 89 11.10 -6.81 -20.00
CA ALA A 89 10.43 -6.94 -21.29
C ALA A 89 11.32 -7.70 -22.30
N ALA A 90 12.58 -7.30 -22.43
CA ALA A 90 13.51 -7.90 -23.37
C ALA A 90 13.81 -9.38 -23.02
N LEU A 91 14.05 -9.69 -21.74
CA LEU A 91 14.33 -11.05 -21.27
C LEU A 91 13.12 -11.98 -21.35
N LEU A 92 11.90 -11.48 -21.14
CA LEU A 92 10.68 -12.27 -21.36
C LEU A 92 10.51 -12.62 -22.83
N ASN A 93 10.73 -11.66 -23.74
CA ASN A 93 10.67 -11.94 -25.18
C ASN A 93 11.77 -12.94 -25.60
N GLN A 94 13.01 -12.78 -25.10
CA GLN A 94 14.09 -13.76 -25.33
C GLN A 94 13.72 -15.16 -24.79
N TYR A 95 13.11 -15.23 -23.61
CA TYR A 95 12.70 -16.50 -23.01
C TYR A 95 11.74 -17.27 -23.93
N TYR A 96 10.71 -16.61 -24.47
CA TYR A 96 9.78 -17.26 -25.39
C TYR A 96 10.40 -17.60 -26.75
N GLN A 97 11.28 -16.74 -27.28
CA GLN A 97 12.09 -17.06 -28.45
C GLN A 97 12.87 -18.36 -28.23
N GLN A 98 13.60 -18.49 -27.11
CA GLN A 98 14.41 -19.67 -26.82
C GLN A 98 13.58 -20.92 -26.52
N THR A 99 12.49 -20.77 -25.77
CA THR A 99 11.62 -21.88 -25.35
C THR A 99 10.90 -22.52 -26.54
N PHE A 100 10.53 -21.72 -27.54
CA PHE A 100 9.80 -22.18 -28.72
C PHE A 100 10.67 -22.26 -29.99
N ASN A 101 12.00 -22.17 -29.88
CA ASN A 101 12.91 -22.07 -31.02
C ASN A 101 12.43 -21.04 -32.08
N GLY A 102 11.85 -19.95 -31.59
CA GLY A 102 11.22 -18.90 -32.36
C GLY A 102 12.16 -17.78 -32.77
N LYS A 103 11.59 -16.63 -33.14
CA LYS A 103 12.33 -15.41 -33.53
C LYS A 103 12.03 -14.24 -32.62
N LEU A 104 13.06 -13.47 -32.30
CA LEU A 104 13.01 -12.22 -31.55
C LEU A 104 13.34 -11.04 -32.47
N ILE A 105 12.37 -10.15 -32.68
CA ILE A 105 12.58 -8.89 -33.39
C ILE A 105 12.92 -7.79 -32.38
N LEU A 106 14.04 -7.09 -32.60
CA LEU A 106 14.30 -5.79 -31.99
C LEU A 106 13.76 -4.72 -32.94
N ARG A 107 12.74 -3.98 -32.51
CA ARG A 107 12.13 -2.92 -33.34
C ARG A 107 12.28 -1.57 -32.66
N PHE A 108 13.01 -0.63 -33.25
CA PHE A 108 12.94 0.75 -32.74
C PHE A 108 11.61 1.37 -33.15
N ASP A 109 10.85 1.83 -32.16
CA ASP A 109 9.59 2.52 -32.40
C ASP A 109 9.83 4.02 -32.59
N ASP A 110 10.26 4.36 -33.81
CA ASP A 110 10.70 5.69 -34.23
C ASP A 110 9.57 6.45 -34.94
N THR A 111 8.42 6.59 -34.26
CA THR A 111 7.26 7.34 -34.79
C THR A 111 7.20 8.79 -34.32
N ASN A 112 8.15 9.25 -33.52
CA ASN A 112 8.13 10.57 -32.91
C ASN A 112 9.49 11.28 -33.04
N PRO A 113 9.70 12.07 -34.11
CA PRO A 113 11.00 12.65 -34.44
C PRO A 113 11.58 13.55 -33.34
N ALA A 114 10.72 14.16 -32.51
CA ALA A 114 11.15 15.06 -31.43
C ALA A 114 11.77 14.34 -30.21
N LYS A 115 11.71 13.01 -30.13
CA LYS A 115 12.20 12.22 -28.97
C LYS A 115 13.28 11.20 -29.32
N GLU A 116 13.66 11.10 -30.59
CA GLU A 116 14.60 10.11 -31.08
C GLU A 116 16.02 10.67 -31.11
N ASP A 117 16.99 9.83 -30.75
CA ASP A 117 18.41 10.13 -30.80
C ASP A 117 19.18 8.89 -31.24
N ALA A 118 20.08 9.04 -32.24
CA ALA A 118 20.93 7.96 -32.72
C ALA A 118 21.80 7.36 -31.60
N HIS A 119 22.24 8.19 -30.66
CA HIS A 119 23.01 7.76 -29.49
C HIS A 119 22.24 6.72 -28.67
N PHE A 120 20.93 6.88 -28.48
CA PHE A 120 20.13 5.94 -27.69
C PHE A 120 19.89 4.61 -28.41
N GLU A 121 19.83 4.59 -29.75
CA GLU A 121 19.77 3.30 -30.49
C GLU A 121 21.03 2.47 -30.24
N GLU A 122 22.21 3.09 -30.37
CA GLU A 122 23.50 2.43 -30.14
C GLU A 122 23.60 1.90 -28.70
N VAL A 123 23.25 2.75 -27.72
CA VAL A 123 23.24 2.38 -26.29
C VAL A 123 22.29 1.22 -26.00
N ILE A 124 21.09 1.21 -26.58
CA ILE A 124 20.11 0.12 -26.37
C ILE A 124 20.65 -1.20 -26.94
N ILE A 125 21.30 -1.18 -28.11
CA ILE A 125 21.93 -2.36 -28.69
C ILE A 125 23.06 -2.88 -27.78
N GLU A 126 23.88 -1.98 -27.23
CA GLU A 126 24.93 -2.33 -26.26
C GLU A 126 24.35 -2.92 -24.97
N ASP A 127 23.28 -2.34 -24.43
CA ASP A 127 22.62 -2.82 -23.21
C ASP A 127 22.03 -4.23 -23.43
N LEU A 128 21.46 -4.50 -24.61
CA LEU A 128 20.97 -5.83 -24.96
C LEU A 128 22.11 -6.84 -25.10
N LYS A 129 23.25 -6.46 -25.69
CA LYS A 129 24.46 -7.29 -25.71
C LYS A 129 24.96 -7.59 -24.30
N MET A 130 24.97 -6.59 -23.40
CA MET A 130 25.31 -6.76 -21.99
C MET A 130 24.38 -7.75 -21.29
N LEU A 131 23.08 -7.73 -21.61
CA LEU A 131 22.07 -8.69 -21.13
C LEU A 131 22.15 -10.07 -21.80
N LYS A 132 23.10 -10.29 -22.72
CA LYS A 132 23.21 -11.52 -23.54
C LYS A 132 21.92 -11.78 -24.32
N ILE A 133 21.31 -10.72 -24.84
CA ILE A 133 20.14 -10.75 -25.71
C ILE A 133 20.60 -10.50 -27.14
N GLN A 134 20.35 -11.49 -28.00
CA GLN A 134 20.63 -11.40 -29.42
C GLN A 134 19.30 -11.49 -30.18
N PRO A 135 18.84 -10.38 -30.79
CA PRO A 135 17.69 -10.41 -31.67
C PRO A 135 18.04 -11.12 -32.98
N ASP A 136 17.06 -11.80 -33.57
CA ASP A 136 17.16 -12.45 -34.88
C ASP A 136 16.99 -11.43 -36.03
N GLN A 137 16.27 -10.34 -35.76
CA GLN A 137 16.00 -9.28 -36.74
C GLN A 137 16.02 -7.92 -36.04
N LEU A 138 16.56 -6.92 -36.74
CA LEU A 138 16.51 -5.51 -36.36
C LEU A 138 15.66 -4.76 -37.38
N THR A 139 14.59 -4.09 -36.93
CA THR A 139 13.72 -3.26 -37.77
C THR A 139 13.43 -1.93 -37.12
N ARG A 140 12.83 -1.00 -37.89
CA ARG A 140 12.31 0.27 -37.38
C ARG A 140 10.88 0.46 -37.87
N THR A 141 10.04 1.10 -37.07
CA THR A 141 8.69 1.44 -37.51
C THR A 141 8.72 2.34 -38.76
N SER A 142 9.72 3.22 -38.87
CA SER A 142 9.91 4.09 -40.03
C SER A 142 10.27 3.38 -41.33
N ASP A 143 10.73 2.12 -41.28
CA ASP A 143 10.90 1.29 -42.49
C ASP A 143 9.54 1.05 -43.19
N HIS A 144 8.43 1.22 -42.47
CA HIS A 144 7.06 0.97 -42.94
C HIS A 144 6.23 2.25 -43.13
N PHE A 145 6.82 3.46 -43.09
CA PHE A 145 6.04 4.71 -43.19
C PHE A 145 5.21 4.82 -44.47
N ASP A 146 5.77 4.46 -45.62
CA ASP A 146 5.03 4.50 -46.89
C ASP A 146 3.81 3.56 -46.85
N LEU A 147 3.96 2.37 -46.24
CA LEU A 147 2.86 1.43 -46.04
C LEU A 147 1.79 1.98 -45.08
N LEU A 148 2.21 2.60 -43.98
CA LEU A 148 1.31 3.19 -42.99
C LEU A 148 0.52 4.38 -43.59
N ILE A 149 1.14 5.19 -44.45
CA ILE A 149 0.48 6.27 -45.19
C ILE A 149 -0.59 5.68 -46.12
N ASN A 150 -0.25 4.64 -46.88
CA ASN A 150 -1.21 3.98 -47.78
C ASN A 150 -2.43 3.43 -47.03
N TYR A 151 -2.24 2.82 -45.87
CA TYR A 151 -3.36 2.36 -45.03
C TYR A 151 -4.18 3.50 -44.44
N CYS A 152 -3.55 4.62 -44.07
CA CYS A 152 -4.28 5.82 -43.63
C CYS A 152 -5.17 6.35 -44.76
N GLU A 153 -4.64 6.47 -45.97
CA GLU A 153 -5.41 6.90 -47.15
C GLU A 153 -6.56 5.94 -47.46
N GLN A 154 -6.35 4.63 -47.34
CA GLN A 154 -7.42 3.65 -47.52
C GLN A 154 -8.55 3.90 -46.52
N LEU A 155 -8.24 4.11 -45.23
CA LEU A 155 -9.26 4.39 -44.20
C LEU A 155 -10.02 5.69 -44.46
N LEU A 156 -9.34 6.74 -44.96
CA LEU A 156 -9.98 8.01 -45.34
C LEU A 156 -10.91 7.82 -46.54
N LYS A 157 -10.49 7.06 -47.56
CA LYS A 157 -11.29 6.75 -48.76
C LYS A 157 -12.51 5.89 -48.42
N ASP A 158 -12.35 4.92 -47.52
CA ASP A 158 -13.42 4.05 -47.01
C ASP A 158 -14.40 4.77 -46.05
N GLY A 159 -14.14 6.03 -45.68
CA GLY A 159 -14.94 6.78 -44.70
C GLY A 159 -14.83 6.27 -43.25
N LYS A 160 -13.83 5.40 -42.99
CA LYS A 160 -13.49 4.82 -41.68
C LYS A 160 -12.52 5.70 -40.88
N ALA A 161 -12.00 6.76 -41.45
CA ALA A 161 -11.23 7.80 -40.77
C ALA A 161 -11.62 9.19 -41.32
N TYR A 162 -11.25 10.24 -40.60
CA TYR A 162 -11.48 11.62 -41.01
C TYR A 162 -10.37 12.55 -40.51
N VAL A 163 -10.21 13.71 -41.15
CA VAL A 163 -9.24 14.74 -40.75
C VAL A 163 -9.91 15.78 -39.87
N ASP A 164 -9.36 16.00 -38.69
CA ASP A 164 -9.90 16.85 -37.63
C ASP A 164 -8.96 18.03 -37.37
N ASP A 165 -9.50 19.25 -37.50
CA ASP A 165 -8.79 20.53 -37.24
C ASP A 165 -9.18 21.14 -35.88
N THR A 166 -9.87 20.36 -35.04
CA THR A 166 -10.23 20.74 -33.67
C THR A 166 -8.99 20.78 -32.79
N ASP A 167 -8.82 21.85 -32.00
CA ASP A 167 -7.69 21.98 -31.08
C ASP A 167 -7.69 20.88 -30.00
N SER A 168 -6.52 20.60 -29.43
CA SER A 168 -6.33 19.45 -28.53
C SER A 168 -7.16 19.52 -27.24
N GLU A 169 -7.40 20.71 -26.68
CA GLU A 169 -8.18 20.86 -25.44
C GLU A 169 -9.67 20.68 -25.72
N THR A 170 -10.17 21.27 -26.80
CA THR A 170 -11.56 21.07 -27.24
C THR A 170 -11.82 19.61 -27.60
N MET A 171 -10.94 18.97 -28.37
CA MET A 171 -11.04 17.56 -28.74
C MET A 171 -11.07 16.65 -27.51
N ARG A 172 -10.25 16.95 -26.49
CA ARG A 172 -10.26 16.21 -25.23
C ARG A 172 -11.60 16.35 -24.52
N LYS A 173 -12.12 17.58 -24.42
CA LYS A 173 -13.43 17.85 -23.82
C LYS A 173 -14.56 17.14 -24.56
N GLU A 174 -14.58 17.21 -25.88
CA GLU A 174 -15.55 16.51 -26.74
C GLU A 174 -15.50 14.99 -26.52
N ARG A 175 -14.30 14.40 -26.40
CA ARG A 175 -14.13 12.97 -26.09
C ARG A 175 -14.60 12.61 -24.68
N GLU A 176 -14.40 13.48 -23.69
CA GLU A 176 -14.89 13.28 -22.31
C GLU A 176 -16.43 13.38 -22.26
N GLU A 177 -17.01 14.34 -22.96
CA GLU A 177 -18.45 14.61 -23.07
C GLU A 177 -19.18 13.71 -24.09
N ARG A 178 -18.45 12.89 -24.84
CA ARG A 178 -18.96 11.97 -25.90
C ARG A 178 -19.65 12.71 -27.07
N ILE A 179 -19.15 13.89 -27.39
CA ILE A 179 -19.63 14.74 -28.49
C ILE A 179 -18.80 14.44 -29.74
N GLU A 180 -19.46 14.17 -30.87
CA GLU A 180 -18.77 13.97 -32.15
C GLU A 180 -18.16 15.28 -32.65
N SER A 181 -16.93 15.22 -33.18
CA SER A 181 -16.29 16.38 -33.82
C SER A 181 -17.12 16.84 -35.02
N LYS A 182 -17.15 18.16 -35.26
CA LYS A 182 -17.77 18.77 -36.44
C LYS A 182 -17.22 18.18 -37.76
N ASN A 183 -15.98 17.69 -37.76
CA ASN A 183 -15.30 17.13 -38.94
C ASN A 183 -15.57 15.63 -39.16
N ARG A 184 -16.24 14.94 -38.21
CA ARG A 184 -16.42 13.48 -38.23
C ARG A 184 -17.16 12.97 -39.48
N ASN A 185 -18.06 13.80 -40.00
CA ASN A 185 -18.92 13.50 -41.14
C ASN A 185 -18.47 14.20 -42.45
N ASN A 186 -17.23 14.70 -42.51
CA ASN A 186 -16.63 15.21 -43.74
C ASN A 186 -16.67 14.14 -44.85
N SER A 187 -16.86 14.58 -46.09
CA SER A 187 -16.81 13.69 -47.25
C SER A 187 -15.38 13.14 -47.46
N PRO A 188 -15.22 11.96 -48.10
CA PRO A 188 -13.90 11.43 -48.43
C PRO A 188 -13.02 12.40 -49.23
N GLY A 189 -13.62 13.19 -50.14
CA GLY A 189 -12.90 14.20 -50.92
C GLY A 189 -12.36 15.35 -50.07
N GLU A 190 -13.15 15.86 -49.12
CA GLU A 190 -12.70 16.90 -48.18
C GLU A 190 -11.59 16.39 -47.26
N ASN A 191 -11.75 15.17 -46.74
CA ASN A 191 -10.74 14.52 -45.91
C ASN A 191 -9.42 14.32 -46.68
N MET A 192 -9.46 13.88 -47.94
CA MET A 192 -8.26 13.74 -48.77
C MET A 192 -7.59 15.08 -49.06
N SER A 193 -8.36 16.15 -49.25
CA SER A 193 -7.82 17.50 -49.43
C SER A 193 -7.05 17.97 -48.18
N LEU A 194 -7.65 17.83 -46.99
CA LEU A 194 -6.98 18.16 -45.73
C LEU A 194 -5.78 17.25 -45.44
N TRP A 195 -5.85 15.98 -45.81
CA TRP A 195 -4.72 15.05 -45.70
C TRP A 195 -3.54 15.48 -46.59
N ASN A 196 -3.79 15.97 -47.81
CA ASN A 196 -2.75 16.50 -48.68
C ASN A 196 -2.07 17.75 -48.07
N GLU A 197 -2.84 18.63 -47.42
CA GLU A 197 -2.28 19.76 -46.65
C GLU A 197 -1.36 19.29 -45.52
N MET A 198 -1.76 18.22 -44.80
CA MET A 198 -0.92 17.58 -43.77
C MET A 198 0.36 16.97 -44.37
N LEU A 199 0.28 16.26 -45.50
CA LEU A 199 1.44 15.66 -46.17
C LEU A 199 2.46 16.72 -46.62
N LEU A 200 1.99 17.87 -47.08
CA LEU A 200 2.82 19.02 -47.45
C LEU A 200 3.34 19.81 -46.24
N GLY A 201 2.75 19.60 -45.05
CA GLY A 201 3.11 20.32 -43.82
C GLY A 201 2.78 21.82 -43.88
N THR A 202 1.68 22.20 -44.55
CA THR A 202 1.24 23.61 -44.61
C THR A 202 0.75 24.10 -43.25
N GLU A 203 0.58 25.41 -43.08
CA GLU A 203 0.03 25.99 -41.84
C GLU A 203 -1.32 25.36 -41.45
N LYS A 204 -2.17 25.09 -42.45
CA LYS A 204 -3.44 24.39 -42.26
C LYS A 204 -3.24 22.94 -41.86
N GLY A 205 -2.32 22.23 -42.52
CA GLY A 205 -1.98 20.85 -42.20
C GLY A 205 -1.43 20.67 -40.77
N LEU A 206 -0.66 21.63 -40.28
CA LEU A 206 -0.09 21.61 -38.92
C LEU A 206 -1.16 21.71 -37.82
N GLY A 207 -2.29 22.34 -38.11
CA GLY A 207 -3.45 22.38 -37.22
C GLY A 207 -4.32 21.10 -37.27
N CYS A 208 -4.01 20.14 -38.15
CA CYS A 208 -4.84 18.96 -38.39
C CYS A 208 -4.24 17.68 -37.81
N CYS A 209 -5.12 16.72 -37.52
CA CYS A 209 -4.76 15.33 -37.24
C CYS A 209 -5.75 14.37 -37.92
N VAL A 210 -5.37 13.11 -38.11
CA VAL A 210 -6.30 12.08 -38.60
C VAL A 210 -6.83 11.28 -37.43
N ARG A 211 -8.14 11.06 -37.37
CA ARG A 211 -8.81 10.24 -36.36
C ARG A 211 -9.53 9.07 -37.03
N ILE A 212 -9.38 7.87 -36.46
CA ILE A 212 -10.12 6.69 -36.92
C ILE A 212 -11.52 6.70 -36.32
N LYS A 213 -12.53 6.36 -37.13
CA LYS A 213 -13.95 6.38 -36.76
C LYS A 213 -14.32 5.04 -36.13
N ILE A 214 -14.54 5.04 -34.82
CA ILE A 214 -14.94 3.85 -34.05
C ILE A 214 -16.28 4.15 -33.37
N ASP A 215 -16.30 4.56 -32.10
CA ASP A 215 -17.52 4.87 -31.37
C ASP A 215 -17.26 5.91 -30.27
N MET A 216 -17.73 7.14 -30.50
CA MET A 216 -17.65 8.23 -29.52
C MET A 216 -18.48 8.00 -28.26
N ARG A 217 -19.47 7.09 -28.29
CA ARG A 217 -20.32 6.76 -27.14
C ARG A 217 -19.75 5.61 -26.29
N ASN A 218 -18.66 4.97 -26.72
CA ASN A 218 -18.09 3.82 -26.03
C ASN A 218 -17.67 4.15 -24.58
N ASN A 219 -17.88 3.20 -23.66
CA ASN A 219 -17.44 3.36 -22.28
C ASN A 219 -15.92 3.29 -22.15
N ASN A 220 -15.25 2.53 -23.02
CA ASN A 220 -13.81 2.54 -23.19
C ASN A 220 -13.38 3.82 -23.94
N GLY A 221 -12.68 4.72 -23.23
CA GLY A 221 -12.21 5.98 -23.80
C GLY A 221 -11.22 5.81 -24.95
N ALA A 222 -10.47 4.70 -25.00
CA ALA A 222 -9.52 4.42 -26.08
C ALA A 222 -10.20 4.22 -27.44
N LEU A 223 -11.47 3.82 -27.45
CA LEU A 223 -12.28 3.62 -28.64
C LEU A 223 -13.04 4.88 -29.11
N ARG A 224 -12.88 6.01 -28.42
CA ARG A 224 -13.56 7.27 -28.79
C ARG A 224 -12.74 8.02 -29.83
N ASP A 225 -12.92 7.60 -31.08
CA ASP A 225 -12.26 8.07 -32.29
C ASP A 225 -10.81 8.55 -32.05
N PRO A 226 -9.88 7.63 -31.75
CA PRO A 226 -8.51 7.99 -31.40
C PRO A 226 -7.76 8.56 -32.61
N THR A 227 -6.84 9.49 -32.34
CA THR A 227 -5.92 10.03 -33.35
C THR A 227 -4.99 8.92 -33.85
N ILE A 228 -4.87 8.76 -35.16
CA ILE A 228 -3.99 7.79 -35.82
C ILE A 228 -2.79 8.43 -36.52
N TYR A 229 -2.89 9.68 -36.96
CA TYR A 229 -1.79 10.46 -37.54
C TYR A 229 -1.77 11.90 -37.04
N ARG A 230 -0.58 12.49 -36.99
CA ARG A 230 -0.32 13.89 -36.61
C ARG A 230 0.63 14.55 -37.62
N CYS A 231 0.48 15.85 -37.84
CA CYS A 231 1.41 16.64 -38.65
C CYS A 231 2.50 17.26 -37.75
N LYS A 232 3.76 17.19 -38.16
CA LYS A 232 4.94 17.68 -37.43
C LYS A 232 5.99 18.21 -38.42
N THR A 233 6.62 19.33 -38.08
CA THR A 233 7.66 19.93 -38.93
C THR A 233 9.05 19.38 -38.63
N GLU A 234 9.23 18.77 -37.46
CA GLU A 234 10.52 18.24 -37.01
C GLU A 234 11.05 17.16 -37.98
N PRO A 235 12.33 17.22 -38.36
CA PRO A 235 12.93 16.24 -39.26
C PRO A 235 13.08 14.88 -38.56
N HIS A 236 12.82 13.80 -39.29
CA HIS A 236 13.06 12.45 -38.82
C HIS A 236 14.54 12.11 -38.85
N LEU A 237 15.07 11.42 -37.82
CA LEU A 237 16.49 11.10 -37.68
C LEU A 237 17.08 10.44 -38.93
N ARG A 238 16.32 9.54 -39.58
CA ARG A 238 16.76 8.79 -40.77
C ARG A 238 16.38 9.41 -42.11
N PHE A 239 15.25 10.11 -42.16
CA PHE A 239 14.62 10.53 -43.42
C PHE A 239 14.61 12.05 -43.59
N GLY A 240 15.18 12.79 -42.63
CA GLY A 240 15.18 14.24 -42.61
C GLY A 240 13.76 14.78 -42.77
N ASP A 241 13.60 15.70 -43.73
CA ASP A 241 12.34 16.36 -44.01
C ASP A 241 11.39 15.60 -44.96
N LYS A 242 11.71 14.35 -45.34
CA LYS A 242 10.89 13.57 -46.29
C LYS A 242 9.43 13.44 -45.87
N TYR A 243 9.17 13.29 -44.56
CA TYR A 243 7.83 13.11 -44.02
C TYR A 243 7.45 14.29 -43.12
N LYS A 244 6.21 14.79 -43.30
CA LYS A 244 5.60 15.81 -42.43
C LYS A 244 4.43 15.26 -41.59
N VAL A 245 4.04 14.03 -41.85
CA VAL A 245 3.02 13.31 -41.09
C VAL A 245 3.62 12.08 -40.44
N TYR A 246 3.27 11.85 -39.18
CA TYR A 246 3.79 10.74 -38.40
C TYR A 246 2.65 9.95 -37.78
N PRO A 247 2.67 8.61 -37.88
CA PRO A 247 1.64 7.78 -37.28
C PRO A 247 1.77 7.83 -35.75
N THR A 248 0.66 7.56 -35.07
CA THR A 248 0.69 7.30 -33.63
C THR A 248 1.09 5.85 -33.36
N TYR A 249 1.59 5.59 -32.14
CA TYR A 249 1.89 4.23 -31.68
C TYR A 249 0.73 3.28 -31.88
N ASP A 250 -0.49 3.71 -31.51
CA ASP A 250 -1.69 2.88 -31.57
C ASP A 250 -2.09 2.50 -33.01
N PHE A 251 -1.71 3.31 -34.00
CA PHE A 251 -1.92 3.01 -35.42
C PHE A 251 -0.80 2.14 -35.99
N ALA A 252 0.46 2.50 -35.74
CA ALA A 252 1.60 1.81 -36.33
C ALA A 252 1.79 0.40 -35.77
N CYS A 253 1.67 0.23 -34.45
CA CYS A 253 1.97 -1.03 -33.76
C CYS A 253 1.18 -2.25 -34.31
N PRO A 254 -0.17 -2.22 -34.45
CA PRO A 254 -0.92 -3.36 -35.01
C PRO A 254 -0.55 -3.70 -36.44
N ILE A 255 -0.30 -2.68 -37.27
CA ILE A 255 0.03 -2.86 -38.68
C ILE A 255 1.41 -3.52 -38.80
N VAL A 256 2.41 -2.95 -38.15
CA VAL A 256 3.79 -3.45 -38.24
C VAL A 256 3.92 -4.82 -37.59
N ASP A 257 3.26 -5.08 -36.46
CA ASP A 257 3.23 -6.42 -35.86
C ASP A 257 2.60 -7.47 -36.81
N SER A 258 1.53 -7.11 -37.51
CA SER A 258 0.91 -8.00 -38.51
C SER A 258 1.90 -8.33 -39.63
N ILE A 259 2.51 -7.30 -40.22
CA ILE A 259 3.37 -7.39 -41.42
C ILE A 259 4.70 -8.06 -41.11
N GLU A 260 5.33 -7.79 -39.96
CA GLU A 260 6.57 -8.43 -39.53
C GLU A 260 6.37 -9.87 -39.06
N GLY A 261 5.15 -10.39 -39.13
CA GLY A 261 4.86 -11.78 -38.76
C GLY A 261 4.85 -12.03 -37.25
N VAL A 262 4.75 -10.98 -36.42
CA VAL A 262 4.65 -11.12 -34.96
C VAL A 262 3.45 -11.99 -34.62
N THR A 263 3.69 -13.12 -33.98
CA THR A 263 2.64 -14.05 -33.53
C THR A 263 2.08 -13.64 -32.19
N HIS A 264 2.97 -13.24 -31.26
CA HIS A 264 2.65 -12.92 -29.88
C HIS A 264 3.22 -11.55 -29.54
N ALA A 265 2.33 -10.59 -29.35
CA ALA A 265 2.59 -9.23 -28.96
C ALA A 265 2.61 -9.12 -27.42
N LEU A 266 3.77 -9.32 -26.81
CA LEU A 266 3.94 -9.13 -25.37
C LEU A 266 3.94 -7.63 -25.04
N ARG A 267 3.08 -7.19 -24.12
CA ARG A 267 2.97 -5.79 -23.69
C ARG A 267 2.59 -5.63 -22.23
N THR A 268 2.79 -4.44 -21.66
CA THR A 268 2.42 -4.19 -20.28
C THR A 268 0.90 -4.03 -20.12
N THR A 269 0.36 -4.36 -18.94
CA THR A 269 -1.07 -4.23 -18.61
C THR A 269 -1.62 -2.80 -18.73
N GLU A 270 -0.76 -1.78 -18.78
CA GLU A 270 -1.16 -0.38 -18.97
C GLU A 270 -1.82 -0.14 -20.34
N TYR A 271 -1.60 -1.04 -21.29
CA TYR A 271 -2.20 -0.96 -22.61
C TYR A 271 -3.50 -1.76 -22.74
N THR A 272 -4.00 -2.45 -21.69
CA THR A 272 -5.16 -3.37 -21.81
C THR A 272 -6.39 -2.68 -22.40
N ASP A 273 -6.69 -1.44 -22.00
CA ASP A 273 -7.81 -0.66 -22.55
C ASP A 273 -7.68 -0.40 -24.07
N ARG A 274 -6.47 -0.51 -24.63
CA ARG A 274 -6.15 -0.32 -26.06
C ARG A 274 -6.09 -1.65 -26.83
N ASP A 275 -6.35 -2.79 -26.20
CA ASP A 275 -6.32 -4.09 -26.89
C ASP A 275 -7.45 -4.17 -27.94
N GLU A 276 -8.65 -3.69 -27.59
CA GLU A 276 -9.78 -3.59 -28.51
C GLU A 276 -9.49 -2.66 -29.68
N GLN A 277 -8.82 -1.52 -29.41
CA GLN A 277 -8.39 -0.57 -30.43
C GLN A 277 -7.43 -1.22 -31.43
N TYR A 278 -6.47 -2.00 -30.93
CA TYR A 278 -5.49 -2.71 -31.73
C TYR A 278 -6.17 -3.69 -32.70
N PHE A 279 -7.10 -4.52 -32.20
CA PHE A 279 -7.82 -5.48 -33.04
C PHE A 279 -8.79 -4.81 -34.02
N PHE A 280 -9.42 -3.70 -33.62
CA PHE A 280 -10.27 -2.92 -34.51
C PHE A 280 -9.49 -2.42 -35.73
N ILE A 281 -8.26 -1.91 -35.53
CA ILE A 281 -7.41 -1.45 -36.63
C ILE A 281 -7.06 -2.62 -37.57
N CYS A 282 -6.76 -3.80 -37.01
CA CYS A 282 -6.53 -5.00 -37.82
C CYS A 282 -7.75 -5.37 -38.68
N ASP A 283 -8.95 -5.34 -38.07
CA ASP A 283 -10.21 -5.64 -38.77
C ASP A 283 -10.53 -4.61 -39.86
N ALA A 284 -10.38 -3.32 -39.54
CA ALA A 284 -10.69 -2.23 -40.46
C ALA A 284 -9.85 -2.28 -41.74
N LEU A 285 -8.61 -2.77 -41.62
CA LEU A 285 -7.62 -2.91 -42.70
C LEU A 285 -7.58 -4.33 -43.31
N GLY A 286 -8.28 -5.30 -42.74
CA GLY A 286 -8.28 -6.69 -43.23
C GLY A 286 -6.92 -7.40 -43.09
N ILE A 287 -6.13 -7.04 -42.06
CA ILE A 287 -4.80 -7.61 -41.82
C ILE A 287 -4.83 -8.67 -40.70
N ARG A 288 -3.77 -9.48 -40.63
CA ARG A 288 -3.64 -10.55 -39.62
C ARG A 288 -3.65 -9.96 -38.20
N LYS A 289 -4.24 -10.69 -37.25
CA LYS A 289 -4.27 -10.34 -35.82
C LYS A 289 -3.22 -11.14 -35.04
N PRO A 290 -2.15 -10.50 -34.54
CA PRO A 290 -1.28 -11.09 -33.51
C PRO A 290 -2.02 -11.33 -32.20
N TYR A 291 -1.64 -12.36 -31.45
CA TYR A 291 -2.12 -12.56 -30.08
C TYR A 291 -1.49 -11.53 -29.15
N ILE A 292 -2.29 -10.81 -28.36
CA ILE A 292 -1.76 -9.90 -27.33
C ILE A 292 -1.59 -10.64 -26.02
N TRP A 293 -0.40 -10.54 -25.42
CA TRP A 293 -0.16 -11.05 -24.08
C TRP A 293 0.26 -9.95 -23.12
N ALA A 294 -0.62 -9.63 -22.17
CA ALA A 294 -0.39 -8.61 -21.16
C ALA A 294 0.37 -9.17 -19.95
N TYR A 295 1.39 -8.44 -19.48
CA TYR A 295 2.10 -8.69 -18.22
C TYR A 295 2.28 -7.40 -17.40
N ALA A 296 2.39 -7.49 -16.08
CA ALA A 296 2.53 -6.31 -15.24
C ALA A 296 3.91 -5.66 -15.40
N ARG A 297 3.97 -4.33 -15.37
CA ARG A 297 5.25 -3.60 -15.28
C ARG A 297 6.02 -3.97 -14.01
N LEU A 298 7.35 -3.99 -14.09
CA LEU A 298 8.20 -4.09 -12.90
C LEU A 298 8.25 -2.73 -12.20
N ASN A 299 7.95 -2.71 -10.91
CA ASN A 299 8.14 -1.55 -10.04
C ASN A 299 9.04 -1.97 -8.88
N MET A 300 9.98 -1.12 -8.47
CA MET A 300 10.89 -1.37 -7.35
C MET A 300 10.69 -0.34 -6.24
N THR A 301 10.88 -0.75 -4.98
CA THR A 301 10.90 0.18 -3.84
C THR A 301 12.16 1.06 -3.87
N ASN A 302 12.13 2.19 -3.15
CA ASN A 302 13.31 3.04 -2.92
C ASN A 302 14.02 3.54 -4.19
N THR A 303 13.29 3.64 -5.30
CA THR A 303 13.80 4.14 -6.58
C THR A 303 12.67 4.75 -7.42
N VAL A 304 13.02 5.33 -8.56
CA VAL A 304 12.09 5.81 -9.59
C VAL A 304 12.40 5.11 -10.91
N MET A 305 11.38 4.70 -11.67
CA MET A 305 11.59 3.96 -12.93
C MET A 305 11.13 4.72 -14.18
N SER A 306 10.54 5.90 -14.03
CA SER A 306 10.14 6.70 -15.19
C SER A 306 11.35 7.41 -15.78
N LYS A 307 11.56 7.30 -17.10
CA LYS A 307 12.63 7.98 -17.85
C LYS A 307 12.78 9.45 -17.46
N ARG A 308 11.70 10.24 -17.46
CA ARG A 308 11.71 11.67 -17.07
C ARG A 308 12.35 11.92 -15.69
N LYS A 309 12.08 11.06 -14.71
CA LYS A 309 12.64 11.20 -13.36
C LYS A 309 14.10 10.76 -13.29
N LEU A 310 14.48 9.75 -14.07
CA LEU A 310 15.87 9.30 -14.18
C LEU A 310 16.75 10.34 -14.89
N THR A 311 16.26 10.92 -15.99
CA THR A 311 16.94 12.03 -16.69
C THR A 311 17.19 13.19 -15.73
N TRP A 312 16.17 13.59 -14.96
CA TRP A 312 16.33 14.66 -13.96
C TRP A 312 17.41 14.37 -12.91
N LEU A 313 17.57 13.11 -12.44
CA LEU A 313 18.64 12.77 -11.49
C LEU A 313 20.04 12.97 -12.08
N VAL A 314 20.19 12.70 -13.38
CA VAL A 314 21.45 12.91 -14.11
C VAL A 314 21.69 14.40 -14.37
N ASP A 315 20.67 15.11 -14.85
CA ASP A 315 20.76 16.54 -15.18
C ASP A 315 21.07 17.40 -13.95
N GLU A 316 20.56 17.02 -12.77
CA GLU A 316 20.83 17.71 -11.50
C GLU A 316 22.13 17.26 -10.82
N HIS A 317 22.92 16.41 -11.47
CA HIS A 317 24.19 15.88 -10.95
C HIS A 317 24.07 15.20 -9.58
N LEU A 318 22.92 14.55 -9.31
CA LEU A 318 22.70 13.77 -8.08
C LEU A 318 23.27 12.34 -8.21
N VAL A 319 23.55 11.92 -9.45
CA VAL A 319 24.25 10.70 -9.83
C VAL A 319 25.38 11.01 -10.80
N ASP A 320 26.39 10.14 -10.85
CA ASP A 320 27.57 10.32 -11.72
C ASP A 320 27.21 10.23 -13.21
N GLY A 321 26.12 9.53 -13.52
CA GLY A 321 25.63 9.31 -14.87
C GLY A 321 24.58 8.19 -14.93
N TRP A 322 24.28 7.73 -16.14
CA TRP A 322 23.31 6.66 -16.37
C TRP A 322 23.82 5.28 -15.94
N ASP A 323 25.12 5.10 -15.78
CA ASP A 323 25.76 3.88 -15.28
C ASP A 323 26.06 3.93 -13.77
N ASP A 324 25.60 4.96 -13.05
CA ASP A 324 25.79 5.06 -11.60
C ASP A 324 25.21 3.82 -10.89
N PRO A 325 25.95 3.15 -9.99
CA PRO A 325 25.50 1.96 -9.26
C PRO A 325 24.18 2.10 -8.48
N ARG A 326 23.75 3.32 -8.16
CA ARG A 326 22.48 3.60 -7.48
C ARG A 326 21.29 3.64 -8.45
N MET A 327 21.54 3.80 -9.75
CA MET A 327 20.52 3.91 -10.77
C MET A 327 19.90 2.54 -11.08
N PRO A 328 18.57 2.46 -11.32
CA PRO A 328 17.91 1.23 -11.73
C PRO A 328 18.10 0.91 -13.22
N THR A 329 19.04 1.60 -13.89
CA THR A 329 19.44 1.34 -15.28
C THR A 329 20.11 -0.02 -15.39
N VAL A 330 20.09 -0.63 -16.57
CA VAL A 330 20.80 -1.90 -16.80
C VAL A 330 22.29 -1.73 -16.49
N ARG A 331 22.90 -0.65 -17.00
CA ARG A 331 24.31 -0.33 -16.74
C ARG A 331 24.61 -0.11 -15.26
N GLY A 332 23.78 0.65 -14.55
CA GLY A 332 23.96 0.93 -13.12
C GLY A 332 23.94 -0.34 -12.27
N VAL A 333 22.91 -1.18 -12.43
CA VAL A 333 22.82 -2.42 -11.64
C VAL A 333 23.91 -3.43 -12.00
N MET A 334 24.32 -3.51 -13.27
CA MET A 334 25.41 -4.41 -13.71
C MET A 334 26.76 -3.92 -13.18
N ARG A 335 27.04 -2.62 -13.22
CA ARG A 335 28.24 -2.01 -12.62
C ARG A 335 28.27 -2.21 -11.10
N ARG A 336 27.10 -2.22 -10.44
CA ARG A 336 26.98 -2.58 -9.02
C ARG A 336 27.22 -4.06 -8.71
N GLY A 337 27.34 -4.92 -9.73
CA GLY A 337 27.64 -6.34 -9.58
C GLY A 337 26.42 -7.27 -9.69
N LEU A 338 25.28 -6.78 -10.19
CA LEU A 338 24.20 -7.66 -10.62
C LEU A 338 24.68 -8.46 -11.84
N THR A 339 24.53 -9.78 -11.80
CA THR A 339 24.85 -10.64 -12.93
C THR A 339 23.64 -10.80 -13.85
N VAL A 340 23.90 -10.99 -15.15
CA VAL A 340 22.86 -11.30 -16.15
C VAL A 340 22.05 -12.53 -15.73
N GLU A 341 22.72 -13.56 -15.23
CA GLU A 341 22.08 -14.79 -14.78
C GLU A 341 21.19 -14.56 -13.54
N GLY A 342 21.67 -13.79 -12.56
CA GLY A 342 20.86 -13.42 -11.39
C GLY A 342 19.63 -12.60 -11.78
N LEU A 343 19.77 -11.66 -12.72
CA LEU A 343 18.66 -10.88 -13.25
C LEU A 343 17.67 -11.75 -14.05
N LYS A 344 18.17 -12.67 -14.88
CA LYS A 344 17.34 -13.65 -15.61
C LYS A 344 16.53 -14.49 -14.64
N GLN A 345 17.17 -15.12 -13.66
CA GLN A 345 16.48 -15.94 -12.65
C GLN A 345 15.42 -15.14 -11.88
N PHE A 346 15.70 -13.88 -11.53
CA PHE A 346 14.72 -13.00 -10.88
C PHE A 346 13.50 -12.72 -11.76
N ILE A 347 13.71 -12.36 -13.03
CA ILE A 347 12.61 -12.09 -13.98
C ILE A 347 11.82 -13.37 -14.26
N LEU A 348 12.51 -14.50 -14.40
CA LEU A 348 11.87 -15.78 -14.65
C LEU A 348 11.03 -16.24 -13.45
N ALA A 349 11.53 -16.08 -12.23
CA ALA A 349 10.78 -16.37 -11.01
C ALA A 349 9.54 -15.47 -10.86
N GLN A 350 9.61 -14.23 -11.35
CA GLN A 350 8.47 -13.31 -11.33
C GLN A 350 7.44 -13.64 -12.44
N GLY A 351 7.88 -14.16 -13.58
CA GLY A 351 7.02 -14.66 -14.67
C GLY A 351 6.16 -13.59 -15.37
N GLY A 352 5.18 -14.08 -16.13
CA GLY A 352 4.27 -13.26 -16.95
C GLY A 352 3.04 -12.70 -16.21
N SER A 353 3.07 -12.63 -14.87
CA SER A 353 1.91 -12.21 -14.06
C SER A 353 1.34 -10.85 -14.49
N ARG A 354 0.01 -10.73 -14.51
CA ARG A 354 -0.73 -9.48 -14.78
C ARG A 354 -0.90 -8.60 -13.53
N SER A 355 -0.53 -9.09 -12.34
CA SER A 355 -0.68 -8.33 -11.09
C SER A 355 0.44 -7.32 -10.92
N VAL A 356 0.09 -6.04 -10.78
CA VAL A 356 1.06 -4.96 -10.50
C VAL A 356 1.50 -5.05 -9.05
N VAL A 357 2.79 -5.32 -8.83
CA VAL A 357 3.39 -5.44 -7.51
C VAL A 357 4.68 -4.61 -7.48
N THR A 358 4.89 -3.89 -6.39
CA THR A 358 6.17 -3.21 -6.12
C THR A 358 7.10 -4.19 -5.40
N MET A 359 8.26 -4.45 -6.00
CA MET A 359 9.24 -5.42 -5.54
C MET A 359 10.34 -4.75 -4.73
N GLU A 360 10.90 -5.49 -3.78
CA GLU A 360 12.03 -5.06 -2.96
C GLU A 360 13.36 -5.44 -3.62
N TRP A 361 14.37 -4.57 -3.49
CA TRP A 361 15.71 -4.82 -4.00
C TRP A 361 16.36 -6.08 -3.40
N ASP A 362 16.05 -6.41 -2.15
CA ASP A 362 16.60 -7.59 -1.48
C ASP A 362 16.34 -8.88 -2.26
N LYS A 363 15.19 -8.98 -2.95
CA LYS A 363 14.84 -10.16 -3.73
C LYS A 363 15.77 -10.35 -4.92
N ILE A 364 16.03 -9.30 -5.69
CA ILE A 364 16.92 -9.40 -6.85
C ILE A 364 18.36 -9.71 -6.43
N TRP A 365 18.81 -9.12 -5.31
CA TRP A 365 20.13 -9.38 -4.75
C TRP A 365 20.26 -10.79 -4.18
N ALA A 366 19.20 -11.36 -3.60
CA ALA A 366 19.18 -12.75 -3.17
C ALA A 366 19.34 -13.74 -4.33
N PHE A 367 18.67 -13.50 -5.48
CA PHE A 367 18.89 -14.28 -6.70
C PHE A 367 20.32 -14.12 -7.21
N ASN A 368 20.84 -12.88 -7.23
CA ASN A 368 22.22 -12.63 -7.65
C ASN A 368 23.24 -13.38 -6.78
N LYS A 369 23.04 -13.36 -5.45
CA LYS A 369 23.88 -14.06 -4.49
C LYS A 369 23.97 -15.57 -4.78
N LYS A 370 22.83 -16.21 -5.09
CA LYS A 370 22.80 -17.64 -5.43
C LYS A 370 23.73 -17.97 -6.61
N VAL A 371 23.86 -17.05 -7.56
CA VAL A 371 24.74 -17.19 -8.73
C VAL A 371 26.20 -16.92 -8.36
N ILE A 372 26.48 -15.78 -7.71
CA ILE A 372 27.86 -15.36 -7.46
C ILE A 372 28.55 -16.14 -6.33
N ASP A 373 27.80 -16.75 -5.39
CA ASP A 373 28.38 -17.54 -4.30
C ASP A 373 29.17 -18.74 -4.85
N SER A 374 28.71 -19.39 -5.93
CA SER A 374 29.46 -20.51 -6.52
C SER A 374 30.75 -20.07 -7.22
N THR A 375 30.83 -18.84 -7.73
CA THR A 375 31.92 -18.43 -8.65
C THR A 375 32.89 -17.41 -8.05
N ALA A 376 32.50 -16.65 -7.03
CA ALA A 376 33.32 -15.57 -6.49
C ALA A 376 34.56 -16.08 -5.76
N HIS A 377 35.77 -15.62 -6.12
CA HIS A 377 36.99 -16.00 -5.41
C HIS A 377 37.04 -15.43 -3.98
N ARG A 378 37.57 -16.19 -3.02
CA ARG A 378 37.58 -15.86 -1.59
C ARG A 378 38.89 -15.23 -1.18
N TYR A 379 38.82 -13.99 -0.72
CA TYR A 379 39.94 -13.26 -0.18
C TYR A 379 39.72 -12.85 1.28
N THR A 380 40.80 -12.52 1.97
CA THR A 380 40.77 -11.99 3.33
C THR A 380 41.04 -10.50 3.32
N GLY A 381 40.23 -9.76 4.07
CA GLY A 381 40.41 -8.33 4.29
C GLY A 381 39.85 -7.90 5.63
N LEU A 382 40.54 -6.97 6.29
CA LEU A 382 40.23 -6.44 7.61
C LEU A 382 39.95 -4.94 7.49
N ASP A 383 39.01 -4.42 8.28
CA ASP A 383 38.75 -2.99 8.33
C ASP A 383 39.94 -2.26 8.95
N MET A 384 40.53 -1.32 8.20
CA MET A 384 41.71 -0.56 8.64
C MET A 384 41.48 0.20 9.96
N ALA A 385 40.25 0.62 10.24
CA ALA A 385 39.94 1.37 11.46
C ALA A 385 39.78 0.49 12.71
N GLU A 386 39.67 -0.82 12.53
CA GLU A 386 39.32 -1.79 13.57
C GLU A 386 40.35 -2.92 13.69
N ILE A 387 41.61 -2.68 13.34
CA ILE A 387 42.67 -3.71 13.39
C ILE A 387 43.19 -3.89 14.83
N VAL A 388 43.32 -5.15 15.24
CA VAL A 388 43.97 -5.56 16.49
C VAL A 388 45.10 -6.55 16.19
N PRO A 389 46.33 -6.31 16.69
CA PRO A 389 47.42 -7.28 16.54
C PRO A 389 47.20 -8.52 17.40
N VAL A 390 47.65 -9.66 16.90
CA VAL A 390 47.73 -10.94 17.61
C VAL A 390 49.17 -11.43 17.54
N LYS A 391 49.74 -11.80 18.68
CA LYS A 391 51.09 -12.35 18.78
C LYS A 391 51.04 -13.82 19.16
N ILE A 392 51.65 -14.66 18.33
CA ILE A 392 51.86 -16.07 18.66
C ILE A 392 53.05 -16.18 19.61
N VAL A 393 52.82 -16.66 20.84
CA VAL A 393 53.86 -16.70 21.90
C VAL A 393 54.86 -17.84 21.69
N GLN A 394 54.47 -18.89 20.98
CA GLN A 394 55.35 -19.99 20.56
C GLN A 394 56.35 -19.54 19.47
N GLN A 395 57.50 -20.21 19.39
CA GLN A 395 58.44 -19.99 18.29
C GLN A 395 57.93 -20.69 17.03
N ILE A 396 57.68 -19.91 15.98
CA ILE A 396 57.25 -20.40 14.67
C ILE A 396 58.02 -19.70 13.56
N ASN A 397 58.26 -20.40 12.46
CA ASN A 397 58.87 -19.83 11.26
C ASN A 397 57.77 -19.23 10.37
N THR A 398 58.12 -18.17 9.64
CA THR A 398 57.26 -17.63 8.58
C THR A 398 57.27 -18.59 7.40
N GLU A 399 56.08 -18.96 6.91
CA GLU A 399 55.92 -19.85 5.75
C GLU A 399 54.79 -19.37 4.84
N ILE A 400 54.83 -19.80 3.57
CA ILE A 400 53.76 -19.55 2.60
C ILE A 400 53.07 -20.88 2.32
N ARG A 401 51.74 -20.91 2.38
CA ARG A 401 50.95 -22.07 1.94
C ARG A 401 49.96 -21.68 0.86
N GLN A 402 49.70 -22.61 -0.03
CA GLN A 402 48.71 -22.45 -1.10
C GLN A 402 47.32 -22.89 -0.61
N ILE A 403 46.38 -21.95 -0.65
CA ILE A 403 44.98 -22.17 -0.26
C ILE A 403 44.08 -22.00 -1.48
N PRO A 404 43.08 -22.88 -1.72
CA PRO A 404 42.12 -22.71 -2.79
C PRO A 404 41.36 -21.38 -2.70
N LEU A 405 41.25 -20.67 -3.83
CA LEU A 405 40.42 -19.45 -3.95
C LEU A 405 38.92 -19.77 -3.86
N LEU A 406 38.53 -21.00 -4.21
CA LEU A 406 37.18 -21.52 -4.13
C LEU A 406 37.17 -22.71 -3.16
N PRO A 407 36.57 -22.59 -1.95
CA PRO A 407 36.56 -23.70 -0.99
C PRO A 407 35.87 -24.97 -1.49
N LYS A 408 34.93 -24.84 -2.42
CA LYS A 408 34.21 -25.97 -3.04
C LYS A 408 34.99 -26.64 -4.18
N GLU A 409 36.10 -26.05 -4.62
CA GLU A 409 36.97 -26.56 -5.69
C GLU A 409 38.44 -26.60 -5.24
N PRO A 410 38.83 -27.58 -4.40
CA PRO A 410 40.17 -27.64 -3.80
C PRO A 410 41.31 -27.78 -4.82
N GLU A 411 41.02 -28.39 -5.97
CA GLU A 411 41.95 -28.56 -7.09
C GLU A 411 41.97 -27.37 -8.06
N GLY A 412 41.13 -26.36 -7.84
CA GLY A 412 41.06 -25.17 -8.67
C GLY A 412 42.19 -24.17 -8.39
N SER A 413 42.00 -22.92 -8.82
CA SER A 413 42.95 -21.83 -8.61
C SER A 413 43.25 -21.62 -7.13
N LYS A 414 44.54 -21.50 -6.78
CA LYS A 414 45.02 -21.30 -5.41
C LYS A 414 45.64 -19.91 -5.26
N LYS A 415 45.71 -19.44 -4.01
CA LYS A 415 46.43 -18.23 -3.61
C LYS A 415 47.47 -18.56 -2.56
N ASP A 416 48.54 -17.78 -2.57
CA ASP A 416 49.56 -17.82 -1.53
C ASP A 416 49.06 -17.03 -0.30
N VAL A 417 49.17 -17.66 0.86
CA VAL A 417 48.84 -17.05 2.16
C VAL A 417 50.05 -17.17 3.06
N TRP A 418 50.42 -16.05 3.67
CA TRP A 418 51.54 -15.94 4.60
C TRP A 418 51.11 -16.36 6.00
N PHE A 419 51.88 -17.23 6.63
CA PHE A 419 51.72 -17.68 8.02
C PHE A 419 52.91 -17.17 8.82
N GLY A 420 52.69 -16.51 9.94
CA GLY A 420 53.77 -15.88 10.70
C GLY A 420 53.42 -15.57 12.16
N LYS A 421 54.39 -15.03 12.90
CA LYS A 421 54.26 -14.81 14.36
C LYS A 421 53.34 -13.67 14.76
N GLU A 422 53.22 -12.66 13.91
CA GLU A 422 52.40 -11.48 14.14
C GLU A 422 51.26 -11.45 13.15
N LEU A 423 50.02 -11.37 13.65
CA LEU A 423 48.81 -11.36 12.85
C LEU A 423 47.97 -10.13 13.17
N PHE A 424 47.02 -9.84 12.29
CA PHE A 424 45.97 -8.87 12.48
C PHE A 424 44.61 -9.57 12.43
N ILE A 425 43.71 -9.15 13.32
CA ILE A 425 42.28 -9.51 13.33
C ILE A 425 41.45 -8.24 13.52
N GLU A 426 40.12 -8.35 13.46
CA GLU A 426 39.24 -7.21 13.70
C GLU A 426 38.87 -7.05 15.17
N GLN A 427 38.62 -5.80 15.58
CA GLN A 427 38.27 -5.40 16.94
C GLN A 427 37.03 -6.14 17.46
N ILE A 428 36.03 -6.36 16.60
CA ILE A 428 34.80 -7.07 16.95
C ILE A 428 35.06 -8.54 17.30
N ASP A 429 35.99 -9.18 16.60
CA ASP A 429 36.40 -10.56 16.87
C ASP A 429 37.25 -10.60 18.14
N ALA A 430 38.24 -9.71 18.26
CA ALA A 430 39.11 -9.61 19.43
C ALA A 430 38.32 -9.35 20.73
N ASN A 431 37.29 -8.49 20.67
CA ASN A 431 36.44 -8.17 21.81
C ASN A 431 35.67 -9.37 22.36
N SER A 432 35.38 -10.35 21.51
CA SER A 432 34.61 -11.55 21.86
C SER A 432 35.49 -12.65 22.47
N MET A 433 36.82 -12.48 22.47
CA MET A 433 37.77 -13.47 22.98
C MET A 433 38.06 -13.29 24.47
N LYS A 434 38.35 -14.41 25.14
CA LYS A 434 38.80 -14.49 26.52
C LYS A 434 40.02 -15.40 26.65
N PRO A 435 40.90 -15.16 27.63
CA PRO A 435 41.95 -16.11 27.98
C PRO A 435 41.39 -17.51 28.22
N GLY A 436 41.98 -18.51 27.56
CA GLY A 436 41.55 -19.92 27.57
C GLY A 436 40.64 -20.32 26.41
N ASP A 437 40.10 -19.38 25.64
CA ASP A 437 39.23 -19.70 24.50
C ASP A 437 40.00 -20.43 23.39
N SER A 438 39.34 -21.36 22.71
CA SER A 438 39.81 -21.95 21.46
C SER A 438 39.13 -21.25 20.28
N VAL A 439 39.92 -20.62 19.41
CA VAL A 439 39.46 -19.79 18.29
C VAL A 439 40.01 -20.35 16.99
N THR A 440 39.16 -20.51 15.99
CA THR A 440 39.56 -20.97 14.65
C THR A 440 39.98 -19.80 13.78
N PHE A 441 41.26 -19.76 13.42
CA PHE A 441 41.79 -18.87 12.40
C PHE A 441 41.55 -19.49 11.03
N VAL A 442 40.70 -18.85 10.22
CA VAL A 442 40.21 -19.41 8.95
C VAL A 442 41.39 -19.79 8.05
N ASN A 443 41.38 -21.02 7.52
CA ASN A 443 42.44 -21.65 6.72
C ASN A 443 43.79 -21.90 7.44
N TRP A 444 43.92 -21.63 8.74
CA TRP A 444 45.08 -22.04 9.55
C TRP A 444 44.75 -23.21 10.48
N GLY A 445 43.75 -23.02 11.36
CA GLY A 445 43.41 -23.99 12.40
C GLY A 445 43.03 -23.33 13.72
N ASN A 446 42.94 -24.12 14.78
CA ASN A 446 42.60 -23.63 16.11
C ASN A 446 43.82 -23.04 16.82
N MET A 447 43.58 -21.97 17.57
CA MET A 447 44.55 -21.34 18.47
C MET A 447 43.90 -21.15 19.83
N ARG A 448 44.68 -21.38 20.88
CA ARG A 448 44.29 -21.09 22.26
C ARG A 448 44.68 -19.66 22.62
N ILE A 449 43.73 -18.86 23.08
CA ILE A 449 43.98 -17.49 23.52
C ILE A 449 44.65 -17.54 24.89
N VAL A 450 45.84 -16.97 25.01
CA VAL A 450 46.61 -16.89 26.26
C VAL A 450 46.24 -15.64 27.04
N ASN A 451 46.15 -14.51 26.35
CA ASN A 451 45.89 -13.22 26.97
C ASN A 451 45.18 -12.27 26.01
N VAL A 452 44.38 -11.36 26.56
CA VAL A 452 43.70 -10.29 25.82
C VAL A 452 43.98 -8.98 26.54
N ILE A 453 44.80 -8.13 25.94
CA ILE A 453 45.24 -6.86 26.52
C ILE A 453 44.29 -5.77 26.05
N ARG A 454 43.73 -5.01 27.00
CA ARG A 454 42.79 -3.91 26.75
C ARG A 454 43.41 -2.60 27.20
N ASP A 455 43.05 -1.53 26.50
CA ASP A 455 43.36 -0.16 26.91
C ASP A 455 42.45 0.22 28.09
N ASP A 456 43.06 0.62 29.21
CA ASP A 456 42.35 0.91 30.46
C ASP A 456 41.41 2.12 30.37
N LYS A 457 41.60 3.02 29.38
CA LYS A 457 40.81 4.25 29.23
C LYS A 457 39.66 4.09 28.24
N THR A 458 39.88 3.34 27.16
CA THR A 458 38.92 3.20 26.05
C THR A 458 38.22 1.84 26.00
N GLY A 459 38.70 0.85 26.77
CA GLY A 459 38.17 -0.51 26.79
C GLY A 459 38.43 -1.33 25.52
N LYS A 460 39.04 -0.74 24.49
CA LYS A 460 39.41 -1.43 23.24
C LYS A 460 40.52 -2.44 23.48
N VAL A 461 40.45 -3.59 22.82
CA VAL A 461 41.54 -4.58 22.81
C VAL A 461 42.68 -4.04 21.98
N ILE A 462 43.87 -3.93 22.58
CA ILE A 462 45.09 -3.42 21.93
C ILE A 462 46.00 -4.52 21.43
N ASN A 463 45.92 -5.72 22.02
CA ASN A 463 46.73 -6.87 21.61
C ASN A 463 46.11 -8.17 22.12
N VAL A 464 46.30 -9.26 21.38
CA VAL A 464 45.90 -10.62 21.79
C VAL A 464 47.13 -11.52 21.73
N GLU A 465 47.34 -12.34 22.75
CA GLU A 465 48.38 -13.37 22.75
C GLU A 465 47.75 -14.74 22.57
N ALA A 466 48.30 -15.55 21.67
CA ALA A 466 47.75 -16.85 21.31
C ALA A 466 48.83 -17.93 21.15
N GLU A 467 48.41 -19.19 21.27
CA GLU A 467 49.22 -20.38 21.07
C GLU A 467 48.56 -21.29 20.03
N LEU A 468 49.35 -21.93 19.17
CA LEU A 468 48.82 -22.85 18.18
C LEU A 468 48.28 -24.12 18.86
N ASP A 469 47.08 -24.54 18.46
CA ASP A 469 46.41 -25.77 18.89
C ASP A 469 45.89 -26.52 17.65
N LEU A 470 46.81 -26.85 16.73
CA LEU A 470 46.46 -27.40 15.41
C LEU A 470 45.95 -28.85 15.45
N ASP A 471 46.26 -29.58 16.52
CA ASP A 471 45.77 -30.95 16.75
C ASP A 471 44.26 -30.94 17.09
N ASN A 472 43.77 -29.85 17.68
CA ASN A 472 42.37 -29.63 17.94
C ASN A 472 41.62 -29.29 16.65
N LYS A 473 40.90 -30.27 16.11
CA LYS A 473 40.09 -30.14 14.89
C LYS A 473 38.60 -29.85 15.16
N ASP A 474 38.23 -29.46 16.39
CA ASP A 474 36.86 -29.00 16.66
C ASP A 474 36.67 -27.57 16.14
N TYR A 475 36.28 -27.44 14.87
CA TYR A 475 35.98 -26.15 14.22
C TYR A 475 34.49 -25.77 14.31
N LYS A 476 33.65 -26.58 14.97
CA LYS A 476 32.19 -26.36 14.99
C LYS A 476 31.75 -25.52 16.18
N LYS A 477 32.46 -25.64 17.31
CA LYS A 477 32.11 -24.98 18.58
C LYS A 477 32.95 -23.72 18.89
N THR A 478 33.82 -23.33 17.99
CA THR A 478 34.81 -22.25 18.17
C THR A 478 34.39 -20.98 17.44
N LEU A 479 34.82 -19.83 17.96
CA LEU A 479 34.74 -18.56 17.24
C LEU A 479 35.64 -18.65 16.01
N LYS A 480 35.13 -18.26 14.83
CA LYS A 480 35.91 -18.23 13.59
C LYS A 480 36.34 -16.82 13.26
N VAL A 481 37.63 -16.61 13.00
CA VAL A 481 38.19 -15.29 12.71
C VAL A 481 38.95 -15.27 11.39
N THR A 482 38.80 -14.18 10.66
CA THR A 482 39.62 -13.83 9.49
C THR A 482 40.83 -13.04 9.97
N TRP A 483 41.97 -13.28 9.34
CA TRP A 483 43.25 -12.76 9.81
C TRP A 483 44.21 -12.47 8.64
N LEU A 484 45.14 -11.55 8.87
CA LEU A 484 46.24 -11.22 7.95
C LEU A 484 47.57 -11.28 8.70
N THR A 485 48.66 -11.66 8.04
CA THR A 485 49.99 -11.69 8.66
C THR A 485 50.68 -10.33 8.58
N ASN A 486 51.42 -9.97 9.63
CA ASN A 486 52.16 -8.70 9.77
C ASN A 486 53.70 -8.91 9.78
N THR A 487 54.25 -9.73 8.90
CA THR A 487 55.70 -10.09 8.96
C THR A 487 56.61 -9.28 8.04
N ASP A 488 56.10 -8.70 6.94
CA ASP A 488 56.86 -7.81 6.06
C ASP A 488 55.98 -6.65 5.52
N PRO A 489 56.23 -5.40 5.95
CA PRO A 489 55.45 -4.23 5.55
C PRO A 489 55.46 -3.91 4.04
N LYS A 490 56.40 -4.46 3.25
CA LYS A 490 56.54 -4.12 1.82
C LYS A 490 55.84 -5.09 0.86
N THR A 491 55.41 -6.25 1.33
CA THR A 491 54.93 -7.33 0.45
C THR A 491 53.64 -7.99 0.91
N THR A 492 53.36 -8.07 2.22
CA THR A 492 52.30 -8.98 2.73
C THR A 492 50.86 -8.50 2.56
N ASN A 493 50.60 -7.20 2.70
CA ASN A 493 49.25 -6.62 2.64
C ASN A 493 49.25 -5.24 1.97
N PHE A 494 48.10 -4.81 1.45
CA PHE A 494 47.91 -3.46 0.92
C PHE A 494 46.49 -2.95 1.18
N VAL A 495 46.28 -1.65 1.04
CA VAL A 495 44.97 -1.02 1.32
C VAL A 495 44.16 -0.90 0.04
N VAL A 496 42.89 -1.32 0.11
CA VAL A 496 41.90 -1.14 -0.96
C VAL A 496 40.75 -0.27 -0.50
N LYS A 497 40.20 0.51 -1.43
CA LYS A 497 39.02 1.34 -1.18
C LYS A 497 37.77 0.55 -1.53
N THR A 498 36.83 0.49 -0.61
CA THR A 498 35.53 -0.12 -0.82
C THR A 498 34.44 0.95 -0.82
N VAL A 499 33.38 0.72 -1.58
CA VAL A 499 32.25 1.64 -1.74
C VAL A 499 30.96 0.90 -1.43
N HIS A 500 30.18 1.44 -0.51
CA HIS A 500 28.83 0.97 -0.19
C HIS A 500 27.81 2.01 -0.66
N TYR A 501 26.80 1.54 -1.39
CA TYR A 501 25.72 2.39 -1.92
C TYR A 501 24.40 2.14 -1.20
N ASN A 502 23.82 3.17 -0.60
CA ASN A 502 22.44 3.14 -0.14
C ASN A 502 21.45 3.34 -1.30
N HIS A 503 20.15 3.26 -0.99
CA HIS A 503 19.13 3.56 -1.96
C HIS A 503 19.11 5.05 -2.34
N ILE A 504 18.77 5.34 -3.59
CA ILE A 504 18.67 6.71 -4.11
C ILE A 504 17.44 7.46 -3.60
N ILE A 505 16.40 6.75 -3.15
CA ILE A 505 15.22 7.32 -2.51
C ILE A 505 15.07 6.73 -1.09
N ASP A 506 14.93 7.59 -0.09
CA ASP A 506 14.85 7.18 1.33
C ASP A 506 13.53 6.50 1.69
N LYS A 507 12.47 6.80 0.94
CA LYS A 507 11.15 6.22 1.15
C LYS A 507 10.90 5.02 0.23
N ALA A 508 10.42 3.92 0.81
CA ALA A 508 10.14 2.69 0.06
C ALA A 508 9.09 2.86 -1.05
N ILE A 509 8.00 3.60 -0.77
CA ILE A 509 6.92 3.86 -1.73
C ILE A 509 6.59 5.35 -1.70
N ILE A 510 6.58 5.98 -2.88
CA ILE A 510 6.26 7.39 -3.07
C ILE A 510 4.74 7.55 -3.19
N GLY A 511 4.14 8.45 -2.38
CA GLY A 511 2.71 8.76 -2.45
C GLY A 511 2.33 9.53 -3.73
N LYS A 512 1.06 9.50 -4.13
CA LYS A 512 0.59 10.16 -5.37
C LYS A 512 0.75 11.69 -5.35
N ASP A 513 0.59 12.30 -4.18
CA ASP A 513 0.63 13.75 -3.99
C ASP A 513 1.97 14.25 -3.40
N GLU A 514 2.96 13.36 -3.27
CA GLU A 514 4.25 13.68 -2.68
C GLU A 514 5.26 14.14 -3.74
N ASP A 515 6.00 15.20 -3.45
CA ASP A 515 7.13 15.61 -4.27
C ASP A 515 8.31 14.68 -4.04
N TRP A 516 8.47 13.71 -4.95
CA TRP A 516 9.55 12.72 -4.91
C TRP A 516 10.96 13.35 -4.92
N LYS A 517 11.13 14.58 -5.42
CA LYS A 517 12.42 15.27 -5.44
C LYS A 517 12.96 15.53 -4.03
N GLN A 518 12.06 15.70 -3.05
CA GLN A 518 12.43 15.91 -1.63
C GLN A 518 12.84 14.61 -0.92
N LEU A 519 12.60 13.45 -1.54
CA LEU A 519 12.87 12.13 -0.97
C LEU A 519 14.20 11.53 -1.46
N VAL A 520 14.98 12.28 -2.24
CA VAL A 520 16.27 11.83 -2.77
C VAL A 520 17.30 11.78 -1.65
N ASN A 521 17.96 10.62 -1.52
CA ASN A 521 19.01 10.42 -0.53
C ASN A 521 20.34 11.01 -1.02
N ARG A 522 20.77 12.10 -0.38
CA ARG A 522 22.05 12.79 -0.66
C ARG A 522 23.26 12.14 0.04
N ASP A 523 23.03 11.28 1.02
CA ASP A 523 24.06 10.52 1.76
C ASP A 523 24.05 9.04 1.34
N SER A 524 24.00 8.81 0.02
CA SER A 524 23.81 7.48 -0.55
C SER A 524 25.09 6.74 -0.93
N ILE A 525 26.27 7.30 -0.66
CA ILE A 525 27.57 6.72 -0.98
C ILE A 525 28.48 6.77 0.26
N HIS A 526 29.01 5.62 0.66
CA HIS A 526 29.88 5.47 1.82
C HIS A 526 31.19 4.80 1.40
N TYR A 527 32.32 5.32 1.88
CA TYR A 527 33.65 4.85 1.52
C TYR A 527 34.38 4.28 2.72
N ASN A 528 34.85 3.04 2.62
CA ASN A 528 35.62 2.37 3.66
C ASN A 528 36.97 1.89 3.11
N SER A 529 37.94 1.67 3.98
CA SER A 529 39.28 1.17 3.62
C SER A 529 39.51 -0.19 4.25
N LEU A 530 39.88 -1.18 3.44
CA LEU A 530 40.24 -2.51 3.93
C LEU A 530 41.74 -2.75 3.74
N LEU A 531 42.39 -3.31 4.76
CA LEU A 531 43.68 -3.98 4.61
C LEU A 531 43.40 -5.36 4.02
N VAL A 532 44.04 -5.71 2.92
CA VAL A 532 43.81 -6.99 2.23
C VAL A 532 45.12 -7.72 1.96
N GLU A 533 45.01 -9.04 1.79
CA GLU A 533 46.14 -9.89 1.44
C GLU A 533 46.72 -9.58 0.04
N GLU A 534 48.01 -9.81 -0.14
CA GLU A 534 48.72 -9.56 -1.40
C GLU A 534 48.09 -10.23 -2.63
N ALA A 535 47.52 -11.42 -2.49
CA ALA A 535 46.92 -12.17 -3.60
C ALA A 535 45.81 -11.38 -4.33
N MET A 536 45.24 -10.36 -3.69
CA MET A 536 44.27 -9.46 -4.33
C MET A 536 44.87 -8.59 -5.44
N LYS A 537 46.19 -8.46 -5.56
CA LYS A 537 46.84 -7.78 -6.71
C LYS A 537 46.44 -8.42 -8.06
N ASN A 538 46.06 -9.69 -8.05
CA ASN A 538 45.63 -10.43 -9.24
C ASN A 538 44.16 -10.16 -9.63
N VAL A 539 43.38 -9.48 -8.78
CA VAL A 539 41.99 -9.11 -9.10
C VAL A 539 41.98 -8.09 -10.24
N GLY A 540 41.21 -8.39 -11.29
CA GLY A 540 40.99 -7.55 -12.46
C GLY A 540 39.69 -6.75 -12.38
N LYS A 541 39.55 -5.73 -13.22
CA LYS A 541 38.30 -4.97 -13.36
C LYS A 541 37.17 -5.90 -13.82
N GLY A 542 36.02 -5.85 -13.14
CA GLY A 542 34.85 -6.69 -13.41
C GLY A 542 34.82 -8.00 -12.63
N ASP A 543 35.92 -8.39 -11.97
CA ASP A 543 35.94 -9.61 -11.15
C ASP A 543 35.01 -9.45 -9.95
N ILE A 544 34.20 -10.48 -9.72
CA ILE A 544 33.36 -10.61 -8.53
C ILE A 544 34.09 -11.48 -7.52
N ILE A 545 34.33 -10.93 -6.33
CA ILE A 545 35.05 -11.58 -5.25
C ILE A 545 34.24 -11.57 -3.97
N GLN A 546 34.63 -12.41 -3.01
CA GLN A 546 34.10 -12.41 -1.67
C GLN A 546 35.22 -12.09 -0.69
N ILE A 547 35.06 -11.04 0.11
CA ILE A 547 35.88 -10.86 1.30
C ILE A 547 35.24 -11.71 2.39
N GLN A 548 35.95 -12.74 2.84
CA GLN A 548 35.43 -13.74 3.76
C GLN A 548 34.87 -13.07 5.02
N ARG A 549 33.68 -13.52 5.46
CA ARG A 549 32.93 -12.97 6.60
C ARG A 549 32.52 -11.49 6.52
N LYS A 550 32.80 -10.79 5.42
CA LYS A 550 32.32 -9.43 5.15
C LYS A 550 31.19 -9.42 4.11
N SER A 551 31.51 -9.30 2.83
CA SER A 551 30.53 -9.15 1.76
C SER A 551 31.08 -9.61 0.41
N PHE A 552 30.23 -9.56 -0.62
CA PHE A 552 30.63 -9.73 -2.01
C PHE A 552 30.98 -8.36 -2.60
N TYR A 553 31.95 -8.31 -3.51
CA TYR A 553 32.38 -7.09 -4.14
C TYR A 553 32.63 -7.31 -5.63
N ILE A 554 32.38 -6.28 -6.45
CA ILE A 554 32.86 -6.21 -7.83
C ILE A 554 33.99 -5.18 -7.92
N CYS A 555 35.06 -5.53 -8.63
CA CYS A 555 36.16 -4.60 -8.88
C CYS A 555 35.76 -3.57 -9.96
N ASP A 556 35.41 -2.35 -9.56
CA ASP A 556 34.96 -1.29 -10.46
C ASP A 556 36.12 -0.67 -11.26
N SER A 557 37.26 -0.47 -10.60
CA SER A 557 38.47 0.05 -11.25
C SER A 557 39.76 -0.47 -10.60
N LYS A 558 40.81 -0.51 -11.43
CA LYS A 558 42.18 -0.87 -11.05
C LYS A 558 43.13 0.17 -11.66
N THR A 559 43.74 1.01 -10.83
CA THR A 559 44.72 2.02 -11.27
C THR A 559 45.97 1.94 -10.39
N ASN A 560 47.14 1.68 -10.97
CA ASN A 560 48.46 1.63 -10.29
C ASN A 560 48.39 1.06 -8.86
N GLU A 561 47.97 -0.21 -8.73
CA GLU A 561 47.83 -0.98 -7.48
C GLU A 561 46.70 -0.54 -6.51
N ARG A 562 45.88 0.45 -6.87
CA ARG A 562 44.68 0.83 -6.13
C ARG A 562 43.44 0.17 -6.73
N LEU A 563 42.85 -0.74 -5.97
CA LEU A 563 41.56 -1.36 -6.30
C LEU A 563 40.43 -0.55 -5.67
N VAL A 564 39.38 -0.30 -6.46
CA VAL A 564 38.10 0.22 -5.98
C VAL A 564 37.06 -0.88 -6.10
N LEU A 565 36.54 -1.31 -4.95
CA LEU A 565 35.59 -2.42 -4.85
C LEU A 565 34.20 -1.88 -4.51
N ILE A 566 33.21 -2.18 -5.32
CA ILE A 566 31.81 -1.86 -5.02
C ILE A 566 31.18 -3.03 -4.30
N GLU A 567 30.56 -2.78 -3.15
CA GLU A 567 29.83 -3.81 -2.41
C GLU A 567 28.57 -4.26 -3.16
N ILE A 568 28.46 -5.58 -3.34
CA ILE A 568 27.30 -6.24 -3.93
C ILE A 568 26.37 -6.68 -2.78
N PRO A 569 25.14 -6.18 -2.71
CA PRO A 569 24.21 -6.58 -1.65
C PRO A 569 23.91 -8.09 -1.69
N ASP A 570 23.76 -8.70 -0.51
CA ASP A 570 23.56 -10.14 -0.35
C ASP A 570 22.08 -10.54 -0.16
N GLY A 571 21.17 -9.57 -0.24
CA GLY A 571 19.72 -9.76 -0.10
C GLY A 571 19.23 -9.92 1.34
N LYS A 572 20.09 -9.73 2.36
CA LYS A 572 19.65 -9.63 3.76
C LYS A 572 19.38 -8.18 4.12
N ILE A 573 18.31 -7.94 4.87
CA ILE A 573 18.05 -6.64 5.50
C ILE A 573 19.22 -6.31 6.42
N LEU A 574 19.99 -5.27 6.08
CA LEU A 574 21.00 -4.69 6.96
C LEU A 574 20.30 -4.25 8.25
N LYS A 575 20.51 -4.98 9.34
CA LYS A 575 20.35 -4.39 10.67
C LYS A 575 21.48 -3.37 10.78
N ILE A 576 21.16 -2.09 10.76
CA ILE A 576 22.12 -1.05 11.15
C ILE A 576 22.61 -1.45 12.54
N ASN A 577 23.87 -1.89 12.64
CA ASN A 577 24.51 -2.23 13.89
C ASN A 577 24.67 -0.94 14.69
N SER A 578 23.84 -0.76 15.72
CA SER A 578 23.94 0.33 16.70
C SER A 578 25.07 0.09 17.70
N ASN A 579 26.23 -0.37 17.24
CA ASN A 579 27.43 -0.60 18.04
C ASN A 579 28.63 0.07 17.37
N MET A 580 28.70 1.40 17.50
CA MET A 580 29.96 2.14 17.47
C MET A 580 29.94 3.14 18.62
N GLY A 581 30.95 3.01 19.48
CA GLY A 581 31.38 3.80 20.64
C GLY A 581 30.44 4.87 21.20
N ASN A 582 29.94 4.62 22.41
CA ASN A 582 29.29 5.63 23.25
C ASN A 582 30.14 5.99 24.49
N ASP A 583 31.45 5.74 24.43
CA ASP A 583 32.38 6.02 25.53
C ASP A 583 33.57 6.82 24.97
N SER A 584 33.49 8.16 25.03
CA SER A 584 34.64 9.10 25.11
C SER A 584 34.29 10.56 24.78
N VAL A 585 33.07 11.05 25.10
CA VAL A 585 32.77 12.50 25.07
C VAL A 585 31.76 12.85 26.17
N GLU A 586 32.11 12.58 27.44
CA GLU A 586 31.24 12.95 28.58
C GLU A 586 31.92 13.81 29.66
N GLU A 587 33.17 14.25 29.47
CA GLU A 587 33.89 15.02 30.51
C GLU A 587 34.33 16.45 30.13
N THR A 588 33.99 16.97 28.95
CA THR A 588 34.38 18.35 28.57
C THR A 588 33.24 19.27 28.17
N ALA A 589 31.98 18.82 28.28
CA ALA A 589 30.79 19.64 28.02
C ALA A 589 30.09 20.17 29.30
N THR A 590 30.50 19.69 30.48
CA THR A 590 29.77 19.93 31.74
C THR A 590 30.13 21.28 32.39
N GLU A 591 31.33 21.82 32.18
CA GLU A 591 31.75 23.10 32.79
C GLU A 591 31.36 24.36 31.98
N PHE A 592 30.94 24.22 30.72
CA PHE A 592 30.53 25.36 29.89
C PHE A 592 29.02 25.63 29.89
N ILE A 593 28.21 24.70 30.41
CA ILE A 593 26.73 24.79 30.42
C ILE A 593 26.20 25.38 31.73
N GLU A 594 26.89 25.20 32.87
CA GLU A 594 26.43 25.71 34.17
C GLU A 594 26.51 27.25 34.29
N ARG A 595 27.31 27.93 33.47
CA ARG A 595 27.39 29.41 33.49
C ARG A 595 26.35 30.14 32.65
N SER A 596 25.59 29.43 31.81
CA SER A 596 24.59 30.04 30.91
C SER A 596 23.14 29.80 31.37
N ALA A 597 22.91 28.92 32.35
CA ALA A 597 21.57 28.64 32.89
C ALA A 597 21.05 29.75 33.83
N ASP A 598 21.92 30.38 34.62
CA ASP A 598 21.53 31.44 35.58
C ASP A 598 21.08 32.76 34.94
N THR A 599 21.41 32.98 33.67
CA THR A 599 21.03 34.22 32.96
C THR A 599 19.67 34.09 32.27
N ILE A 600 19.23 32.87 31.96
CA ILE A 600 17.99 32.58 31.23
C ILE A 600 16.79 32.44 32.18
N GLU A 601 17.01 32.05 33.44
CA GLU A 601 15.94 31.95 34.45
C GLU A 601 15.36 33.31 34.90
N LYS A 602 16.05 34.42 34.62
CA LYS A 602 15.60 35.78 34.97
C LYS A 602 14.77 36.48 33.90
N GLU A 603 14.80 36.04 32.63
CA GLU A 603 14.02 36.67 31.55
C GLU A 603 12.68 35.96 31.25
N ALA A 604 12.47 34.73 31.74
CA ALA A 604 11.25 33.96 31.47
C ALA A 604 10.03 34.30 32.35
N LYS A 605 10.12 35.29 33.26
CA LYS A 605 9.00 35.68 34.15
C LYS A 605 8.09 36.79 33.63
N ASN A 606 8.32 37.35 32.44
CA ASN A 606 7.62 38.58 32.02
C ASN A 606 6.78 38.55 30.73
N VAL A 607 6.43 37.39 30.17
CA VAL A 607 5.43 37.34 29.08
C VAL A 607 4.50 36.14 29.24
N ASN A 608 3.60 36.22 30.23
CA ASN A 608 2.40 35.41 30.33
C ASN A 608 1.17 36.32 30.20
N ALA A 609 0.69 36.52 28.96
CA ALA A 609 -0.69 36.92 28.66
C ALA A 609 -0.90 36.98 27.13
N SER A 610 -1.32 35.88 26.51
CA SER A 610 -2.36 35.80 25.46
C SER A 610 -2.25 34.52 24.62
N VAL A 611 -3.42 33.98 24.29
CA VAL A 611 -3.69 32.85 23.36
C VAL A 611 -3.50 31.44 23.94
N GLY A 612 -4.64 30.85 24.34
CA GLY A 612 -4.78 29.43 24.63
C GLY A 612 -5.20 28.60 23.41
N SER A 613 -4.87 27.31 23.47
CA SER A 613 -5.64 26.16 22.97
C SER A 613 -6.13 26.19 21.50
N ASN A 614 -5.30 25.69 20.57
CA ASN A 614 -5.65 24.71 19.51
C ASN A 614 -4.64 24.75 18.35
N THR A 615 -3.80 23.72 18.22
CA THR A 615 -3.18 23.31 16.93
C THR A 615 -2.66 21.87 17.03
N ILE A 616 -3.54 20.90 16.82
CA ILE A 616 -3.12 19.58 16.31
C ILE A 616 -3.51 19.56 14.84
N SER A 617 -2.58 20.01 13.99
CA SER A 617 -2.70 19.88 12.55
C SER A 617 -2.46 18.42 12.15
N LYS A 618 -3.46 17.83 11.49
CA LYS A 618 -3.30 16.69 10.57
C LYS A 618 -2.37 17.14 9.43
N ALA A 619 -1.08 16.82 9.49
CA ALA A 619 -0.16 16.69 8.36
C ALA A 619 1.26 16.36 8.87
N GLY A 620 1.95 15.44 8.20
CA GLY A 620 3.42 15.35 8.26
C GLY A 620 3.98 14.70 9.53
N GLY A 621 4.45 13.45 9.38
CA GLY A 621 5.31 12.83 10.38
C GLY A 621 6.63 13.59 10.48
N ALA A 622 6.69 14.58 11.36
CA ALA A 622 7.93 15.22 11.77
C ALA A 622 8.81 14.18 12.46
N TYR A 623 10.08 14.09 12.05
CA TYR A 623 11.10 13.28 12.70
C TYR A 623 11.24 13.70 14.16
N ILE A 624 10.98 12.76 15.08
CA ILE A 624 11.19 12.94 16.52
C ILE A 624 12.57 12.37 16.84
N PRO A 625 13.55 13.20 17.26
CA PRO A 625 14.89 12.71 17.59
C PRO A 625 14.86 11.61 18.67
N PRO A 626 15.74 10.58 18.61
CA PRO A 626 15.72 9.43 19.51
C PRO A 626 15.78 9.76 21.01
N ALA A 627 16.41 10.88 21.40
CA ALA A 627 16.42 11.37 22.78
C ALA A 627 15.03 11.86 23.24
N ARG A 628 14.33 12.58 22.35
CA ARG A 628 12.97 13.09 22.59
C ARG A 628 11.94 11.96 22.58
N LEU A 629 12.14 10.94 21.74
CA LEU A 629 11.35 9.71 21.75
C LEU A 629 11.57 8.90 23.04
N ARG A 630 12.82 8.82 23.55
CA ARG A 630 13.12 8.17 24.83
C ARG A 630 12.51 8.91 26.02
N MET A 631 12.58 10.24 26.06
CA MET A 631 11.90 11.04 27.09
C MET A 631 10.37 10.89 27.03
N MET A 632 9.80 10.84 25.83
CA MET A 632 8.36 10.64 25.62
C MET A 632 7.93 9.21 25.99
N GLN A 633 8.77 8.19 25.72
CA GLN A 633 8.55 6.81 26.14
C GLN A 633 8.72 6.59 27.66
N GLN A 634 9.64 7.31 28.31
CA GLN A 634 9.78 7.31 29.77
C GLN A 634 8.58 7.97 30.45
N HIS A 635 8.02 9.05 29.87
CA HIS A 635 6.77 9.66 30.37
C HIS A 635 5.53 8.81 30.10
N LEU A 636 5.50 8.01 29.02
CA LEU A 636 4.40 7.08 28.68
C LEU A 636 4.44 5.74 29.45
N GLY A 637 5.47 5.49 30.25
CA GLY A 637 5.62 4.26 31.03
C GLY A 637 4.69 4.15 32.25
N ALA A 638 4.02 5.24 32.63
CA ALA A 638 3.19 5.28 33.84
C ALA A 638 1.75 4.80 33.63
N ASP A 639 1.21 4.84 32.41
CA ASP A 639 -0.20 4.52 32.15
C ASP A 639 -0.39 3.56 30.96
N LYS A 640 -0.45 2.26 31.29
CA LYS A 640 -0.68 1.15 30.34
C LYS A 640 -2.08 1.20 29.70
N SER A 641 -2.98 2.06 30.18
CA SER A 641 -4.32 2.25 29.62
C SER A 641 -4.37 3.31 28.52
N SER A 642 -3.34 4.16 28.40
CA SER A 642 -3.32 5.25 27.42
C SER A 642 -3.45 4.78 25.97
N GLU A 643 -4.25 5.50 25.19
CA GLU A 643 -4.56 5.20 23.78
C GLU A 643 -3.28 5.11 22.91
N ALA A 644 -2.32 6.01 23.17
CA ALA A 644 -1.03 6.03 22.48
C ALA A 644 -0.18 4.77 22.73
N TYR A 645 -0.15 4.27 23.98
CA TYR A 645 0.58 3.05 24.33
C TYR A 645 -0.06 1.80 23.70
N GLN A 646 -1.40 1.74 23.71
CA GLN A 646 -2.12 0.61 23.11
C GLN A 646 -1.96 0.56 21.59
N ARG A 647 -1.99 1.71 20.90
CA ARG A 647 -1.75 1.81 19.45
C ARG A 647 -0.33 1.40 19.06
N ALA A 648 0.66 1.86 19.82
CA ALA A 648 2.06 1.48 19.60
C ALA A 648 2.26 -0.04 19.78
N ASN A 649 1.61 -0.64 20.78
CA ASN A 649 1.69 -2.09 21.04
C ASN A 649 0.97 -2.91 19.95
N TRP A 650 -0.17 -2.45 19.43
CA TRP A 650 -0.87 -3.10 18.32
C TRP A 650 -0.06 -3.07 17.01
N GLU A 651 0.51 -1.92 16.64
CA GLU A 651 1.39 -1.82 15.48
C GLU A 651 2.68 -2.63 15.64
N ARG A 652 3.18 -2.81 16.86
CA ARG A 652 4.28 -3.73 17.16
C ARG A 652 3.86 -5.18 16.91
N LEU A 653 2.71 -5.60 17.43
CA LEU A 653 2.20 -6.96 17.28
C LEU A 653 1.93 -7.30 15.80
N LYS A 654 1.32 -6.37 15.05
CA LYS A 654 1.08 -6.50 13.62
C LYS A 654 2.37 -6.71 12.82
N ARG A 655 3.38 -5.86 13.04
CA ARG A 655 4.68 -5.98 12.36
C ARG A 655 5.37 -7.31 12.65
N LYS A 656 5.30 -7.78 13.90
CA LYS A 656 5.87 -9.07 14.28
C LYS A 656 5.16 -10.25 13.63
N ILE A 657 3.83 -10.33 13.73
CA ILE A 657 3.05 -11.42 13.13
C ILE A 657 3.27 -11.46 11.61
N HIS A 658 3.16 -10.31 10.94
CA HIS A 658 3.32 -10.23 9.49
C HIS A 658 4.75 -10.57 9.04
N GLY A 659 5.76 -10.06 9.75
CA GLY A 659 7.17 -10.33 9.45
C GLY A 659 7.56 -11.80 9.61
N GLN A 660 6.96 -12.51 10.57
CA GLN A 660 7.20 -13.95 10.76
C GLN A 660 6.52 -14.79 9.66
N ILE A 661 5.26 -14.49 9.33
CA ILE A 661 4.51 -15.23 8.30
C ILE A 661 5.16 -15.08 6.91
N ASN A 662 5.65 -13.88 6.54
CA ASN A 662 6.26 -13.65 5.22
C ASN A 662 7.61 -14.36 5.02
N ARG A 663 8.25 -14.83 6.10
CA ARG A 663 9.53 -15.54 6.06
C ARG A 663 9.35 -17.06 6.20
N LEU A 664 8.10 -17.53 6.29
CA LEU A 664 7.78 -18.93 6.56
C LEU A 664 8.21 -19.85 5.41
N ASN A 665 8.93 -20.91 5.75
CA ASN A 665 9.27 -22.02 4.87
C ASN A 665 9.39 -23.32 5.70
N VAL A 666 9.61 -24.46 5.03
CA VAL A 666 9.70 -25.77 5.70
C VAL A 666 10.82 -25.81 6.76
N SER A 667 11.98 -25.22 6.46
CA SER A 667 13.15 -25.28 7.36
C SER A 667 13.03 -24.43 8.63
N ASN A 668 12.14 -23.42 8.66
CA ASN A 668 12.02 -22.49 9.79
C ASN A 668 10.65 -22.45 10.46
N ILE A 669 9.71 -23.30 10.02
CA ILE A 669 8.33 -23.33 10.52
C ILE A 669 8.24 -23.48 12.03
N VAL A 670 9.09 -24.32 12.62
CA VAL A 670 9.10 -24.56 14.07
C VAL A 670 9.53 -23.31 14.84
N ASP A 671 10.55 -22.59 14.35
CA ASP A 671 11.04 -21.36 15.00
C ASP A 671 10.05 -20.20 14.82
N VAL A 672 9.44 -20.11 13.65
CA VAL A 672 8.35 -19.15 13.38
C VAL A 672 7.17 -19.43 14.31
N ALA A 673 6.74 -20.68 14.45
CA ALA A 673 5.64 -21.06 15.32
C ALA A 673 5.95 -20.73 16.79
N ARG A 674 7.14 -21.10 17.31
CA ARG A 674 7.58 -20.74 18.67
C ARG A 674 7.59 -19.23 18.89
N THR A 675 8.04 -18.47 17.91
CA THR A 675 8.07 -17.00 17.99
C THR A 675 6.66 -16.43 18.05
N LEU A 676 5.75 -16.93 17.20
CA LEU A 676 4.37 -16.49 17.18
C LEU A 676 3.62 -16.86 18.47
N LEU A 677 3.83 -18.06 19.02
CA LEU A 677 3.23 -18.51 20.28
C LEU A 677 3.68 -17.69 21.50
N ARG A 678 4.83 -17.01 21.43
CA ARG A 678 5.30 -16.06 22.45
C ARG A 678 4.64 -14.68 22.35
N GLU A 679 3.99 -14.37 21.25
CA GLU A 679 3.23 -13.13 21.08
C GLU A 679 1.76 -13.32 21.49
N ASN A 680 1.05 -12.21 21.73
CA ASN A 680 -0.36 -12.28 22.13
C ASN A 680 -1.27 -12.57 20.92
N LEU A 681 -1.29 -13.82 20.46
CA LEU A 681 -2.11 -14.27 19.34
C LEU A 681 -3.60 -14.26 19.64
N ILE A 682 -4.02 -14.31 20.91
CA ILE A 682 -5.43 -14.17 21.29
C ILE A 682 -5.95 -12.78 20.91
N ARG A 683 -5.17 -11.74 21.21
CA ARG A 683 -5.42 -10.35 20.78
C ARG A 683 -5.15 -10.17 19.28
N GLY A 684 -4.12 -10.83 18.76
CA GLY A 684 -3.70 -10.76 17.36
C GLY A 684 -4.42 -11.71 16.38
N ARG A 685 -5.47 -12.43 16.81
CA ARG A 685 -6.08 -13.52 16.02
C ARG A 685 -6.56 -13.09 14.63
N GLY A 686 -7.19 -11.92 14.56
CA GLY A 686 -7.64 -11.33 13.31
C GLY A 686 -6.49 -10.91 12.40
N LEU A 687 -5.38 -10.44 12.98
CA LEU A 687 -4.15 -10.08 12.25
C LEU A 687 -3.45 -11.34 11.71
N PHE A 688 -3.33 -12.38 12.53
CA PHE A 688 -2.79 -13.68 12.11
C PHE A 688 -3.60 -14.27 10.97
N ALA A 689 -4.92 -14.39 11.14
CA ALA A 689 -5.80 -14.96 10.11
C ALA A 689 -5.74 -14.16 8.81
N ARG A 690 -5.77 -12.83 8.88
CA ARG A 690 -5.66 -11.97 7.68
C ARG A 690 -4.29 -12.11 7.02
N SER A 691 -3.22 -12.08 7.80
CA SER A 691 -1.86 -12.14 7.28
C SER A 691 -1.55 -13.50 6.65
N ILE A 692 -2.01 -14.61 7.22
CA ILE A 692 -1.74 -15.95 6.68
C ILE A 692 -2.57 -16.26 5.44
N ILE A 693 -3.84 -15.84 5.39
CA ILE A 693 -4.68 -15.96 4.19
C ILE A 693 -4.10 -15.10 3.06
N GLN A 694 -3.66 -13.87 3.34
CA GLN A 694 -3.01 -13.03 2.34
C GLN A 694 -1.70 -13.63 1.86
N ALA A 695 -0.82 -14.06 2.77
CA ALA A 695 0.47 -14.66 2.40
C ALA A 695 0.30 -15.92 1.53
N GLN A 696 -0.67 -16.79 1.87
CA GLN A 696 -0.99 -17.96 1.06
C GLN A 696 -1.57 -17.57 -0.30
N ALA A 697 -2.47 -16.59 -0.37
CA ALA A 697 -3.02 -16.12 -1.65
C ALA A 697 -1.94 -15.52 -2.56
N PHE A 698 -0.94 -14.84 -1.99
CA PHE A 698 0.23 -14.33 -2.72
C PHE A 698 1.19 -15.45 -3.16
N SER A 699 1.30 -16.53 -2.38
CA SER A 699 2.22 -17.64 -2.63
C SER A 699 1.54 -19.02 -2.56
N PRO A 700 0.62 -19.37 -3.49
CA PRO A 700 -0.16 -20.61 -3.41
C PRO A 700 0.68 -21.89 -3.48
N SER A 701 1.90 -21.84 -4.04
CA SER A 701 2.81 -22.99 -4.08
C SER A 701 3.22 -23.47 -2.68
N PHE A 702 3.26 -22.57 -1.68
CA PHE A 702 3.61 -22.89 -0.29
C PHE A 702 2.38 -23.12 0.61
N SER A 703 1.21 -23.40 0.04
CA SER A 703 -0.04 -23.57 0.80
C SER A 703 0.04 -24.66 1.87
N HIS A 704 0.78 -25.74 1.61
CA HIS A 704 1.05 -26.81 2.57
C HIS A 704 1.85 -26.34 3.79
N VAL A 705 2.80 -25.42 3.62
CA VAL A 705 3.59 -24.82 4.72
C VAL A 705 2.74 -23.88 5.56
N PHE A 706 1.92 -23.04 4.92
CA PHE A 706 1.00 -22.17 5.64
C PHE A 706 -0.05 -22.97 6.41
N ALA A 707 -0.57 -24.05 5.83
CA ALA A 707 -1.51 -24.95 6.50
C ALA A 707 -0.89 -25.65 7.71
N ALA A 708 0.37 -26.10 7.60
CA ALA A 708 1.11 -26.66 8.73
C ALA A 708 1.27 -25.64 9.87
N LEU A 709 1.58 -24.38 9.55
CA LEU A 709 1.66 -23.34 10.59
C LEU A 709 0.30 -23.07 11.24
N VAL A 710 -0.79 -23.03 10.44
CA VAL A 710 -2.15 -22.92 11.00
C VAL A 710 -2.45 -24.10 11.90
N ALA A 711 -2.07 -25.32 11.53
CA ALA A 711 -2.27 -26.51 12.34
C ALA A 711 -1.56 -26.40 13.70
N ILE A 712 -0.29 -25.95 13.72
CA ILE A 712 0.47 -25.79 14.97
C ILE A 712 -0.23 -24.78 15.88
N ILE A 713 -0.64 -23.63 15.32
CA ILE A 713 -1.36 -22.62 16.08
C ILE A 713 -2.73 -23.14 16.53
N ASN A 714 -3.42 -23.92 15.71
CA ASN A 714 -4.73 -24.50 15.99
C ASN A 714 -4.69 -25.50 17.14
N SER A 715 -3.63 -26.31 17.26
CA SER A 715 -3.44 -27.24 18.39
C SER A 715 -3.41 -26.52 19.75
N LYS A 716 -2.96 -25.26 19.78
CA LYS A 716 -2.87 -24.46 21.02
C LYS A 716 -4.00 -23.43 21.14
N PHE A 717 -4.50 -22.91 20.03
CA PHE A 717 -5.54 -21.88 19.95
C PHE A 717 -6.59 -22.26 18.88
N PRO A 718 -7.52 -23.19 19.18
CA PRO A 718 -8.47 -23.72 18.21
C PRO A 718 -9.33 -22.65 17.54
N ASN A 719 -9.75 -21.65 18.31
CA ASN A 719 -10.55 -20.51 17.84
C ASN A 719 -9.85 -19.72 16.70
N ILE A 720 -8.52 -19.76 16.63
CA ILE A 720 -7.76 -19.10 15.55
C ILE A 720 -7.81 -19.93 14.27
N GLY A 721 -7.66 -21.25 14.36
CA GLY A 721 -7.81 -22.16 13.21
C GLY A 721 -9.23 -22.12 12.65
N GLU A 722 -10.24 -22.11 13.53
CA GLU A 722 -11.64 -21.96 13.15
C GLU A 722 -11.90 -20.61 12.44
N LEU A 723 -11.33 -19.51 12.97
CA LEU A 723 -11.44 -18.17 12.36
C LEU A 723 -10.82 -18.13 10.95
N VAL A 724 -9.66 -18.74 10.76
CA VAL A 724 -9.02 -18.88 9.44
C VAL A 724 -9.94 -19.64 8.49
N LEU A 725 -10.47 -20.79 8.93
CA LEU A 725 -11.35 -21.62 8.12
C LEU A 725 -12.64 -20.89 7.72
N ARG A 726 -13.29 -20.20 8.66
CA ARG A 726 -14.51 -19.42 8.40
C ARG A 726 -14.28 -18.28 7.41
N ARG A 727 -13.15 -17.56 7.52
CA ARG A 727 -12.79 -16.51 6.57
C ARG A 727 -12.53 -17.07 5.17
N LEU A 728 -11.87 -18.22 5.07
CA LEU A 728 -11.65 -18.93 3.80
C LEU A 728 -12.97 -19.41 3.17
N ILE A 729 -13.90 -19.94 3.95
CA ILE A 729 -15.23 -20.33 3.47
C ILE A 729 -15.98 -19.12 2.89
N ILE A 730 -15.96 -17.98 3.58
CA ILE A 730 -16.59 -16.75 3.08
C ILE A 730 -15.93 -16.29 1.77
N GLN A 731 -14.60 -16.36 1.69
CA GLN A 731 -13.84 -16.02 0.48
C GLN A 731 -14.19 -16.96 -0.68
N PHE A 732 -14.27 -18.26 -0.44
CA PHE A 732 -14.72 -19.26 -1.41
C PHE A 732 -16.16 -18.98 -1.88
N LYS A 733 -17.12 -18.79 -0.96
CA LYS A 733 -18.52 -18.52 -1.33
C LYS A 733 -18.70 -17.22 -2.11
N ARG A 734 -17.93 -16.17 -1.79
CA ARG A 734 -17.98 -14.88 -2.49
C ARG A 734 -17.34 -14.97 -3.88
N SER A 735 -16.21 -15.65 -4.00
CA SER A 735 -15.53 -15.83 -5.28
C SER A 735 -16.33 -16.75 -6.21
N PHE A 736 -16.87 -17.86 -5.70
CA PHE A 736 -17.77 -18.75 -6.45
C PHE A 736 -19.01 -18.01 -6.96
N ARG A 737 -19.71 -17.23 -6.11
CA ARG A 737 -20.87 -16.43 -6.53
C ARG A 737 -20.56 -15.34 -7.55
N ARG A 738 -19.32 -14.83 -7.58
CA ARG A 738 -18.88 -13.78 -8.51
C ARG A 738 -18.22 -14.34 -9.77
N ASN A 739 -18.15 -15.67 -9.90
CA ASN A 739 -17.38 -16.35 -10.93
C ASN A 739 -15.90 -15.91 -10.98
N ASP A 740 -15.31 -15.58 -9.82
CA ASP A 740 -13.89 -15.26 -9.68
C ASP A 740 -13.10 -16.56 -9.47
N LYS A 741 -12.74 -17.19 -10.59
CA LYS A 741 -11.99 -18.45 -10.63
C LYS A 741 -10.69 -18.39 -9.85
N GLN A 742 -9.89 -17.34 -10.02
CA GLN A 742 -8.54 -17.27 -9.45
C GLN A 742 -8.58 -17.24 -7.92
N THR A 743 -9.48 -16.45 -7.33
CA THR A 743 -9.67 -16.40 -5.88
C THR A 743 -10.34 -17.68 -5.36
N CYS A 744 -11.19 -18.31 -6.16
CA CYS A 744 -11.84 -19.57 -5.81
C CYS A 744 -10.81 -20.71 -5.71
N VAL A 745 -9.90 -20.82 -6.69
CA VAL A 745 -8.81 -21.80 -6.71
C VAL A 745 -7.87 -21.63 -5.51
N THR A 746 -7.47 -20.40 -5.17
CA THR A 746 -6.54 -20.17 -4.05
C THR A 746 -7.18 -20.51 -2.71
N ALA A 747 -8.44 -20.16 -2.50
CA ALA A 747 -9.20 -20.53 -1.30
C ALA A 747 -9.40 -22.05 -1.19
N CYS A 748 -9.78 -22.71 -2.30
CA CYS A 748 -9.91 -24.17 -2.36
C CYS A 748 -8.61 -24.89 -2.02
N LYS A 749 -7.49 -24.45 -2.61
CA LYS A 749 -6.17 -25.02 -2.34
C LYS A 749 -5.78 -24.88 -0.87
N PHE A 750 -6.07 -23.74 -0.23
CA PHE A 750 -5.75 -23.58 1.18
C PHE A 750 -6.64 -24.47 2.07
N ILE A 751 -7.95 -24.52 1.79
CA ILE A 751 -8.88 -25.40 2.53
C ILE A 751 -8.49 -26.88 2.38
N ALA A 752 -8.06 -27.32 1.18
CA ALA A 752 -7.57 -28.67 0.95
C ALA A 752 -6.38 -29.01 1.85
N HIS A 753 -5.35 -28.15 1.91
CA HIS A 753 -4.21 -28.41 2.78
C HIS A 753 -4.55 -28.30 4.28
N LEU A 754 -5.50 -27.45 4.67
CA LEU A 754 -6.02 -27.41 6.04
C LEU A 754 -6.77 -28.71 6.39
N ALA A 755 -7.45 -29.33 5.44
CA ALA A 755 -8.09 -30.63 5.63
C ALA A 755 -7.04 -31.76 5.71
N ASN A 756 -5.99 -31.72 4.89
CA ASN A 756 -4.88 -32.66 4.99
C ASN A 756 -4.17 -32.58 6.36
N GLN A 757 -4.07 -31.36 6.92
CA GLN A 757 -3.52 -31.07 8.24
C GLN A 757 -4.54 -31.25 9.39
N ARG A 758 -5.71 -31.83 9.13
CA ARG A 758 -6.80 -32.06 10.11
C ARG A 758 -7.26 -30.81 10.88
N VAL A 759 -7.10 -29.62 10.31
CA VAL A 759 -7.70 -28.37 10.83
C VAL A 759 -9.14 -28.22 10.34
N ALA A 760 -9.41 -28.59 9.09
CA ALA A 760 -10.75 -28.62 8.52
C ALA A 760 -11.25 -30.07 8.45
N HIS A 761 -12.49 -30.30 8.87
CA HIS A 761 -13.11 -31.62 8.70
C HIS A 761 -13.38 -31.89 7.20
N GLU A 762 -13.15 -33.12 6.74
CA GLU A 762 -13.34 -33.56 5.35
C GLU A 762 -14.76 -33.35 4.81
N ILE A 763 -15.78 -33.25 5.69
CA ILE A 763 -17.16 -32.95 5.30
C ILE A 763 -17.24 -31.62 4.55
N LEU A 764 -16.51 -30.59 4.99
CA LEU A 764 -16.49 -29.29 4.32
C LEU A 764 -15.97 -29.41 2.88
N VAL A 765 -14.93 -30.22 2.66
CA VAL A 765 -14.36 -30.45 1.33
C VAL A 765 -15.39 -31.15 0.44
N LEU A 766 -16.10 -32.14 0.97
CA LEU A 766 -17.18 -32.82 0.23
C LEU A 766 -18.33 -31.86 -0.12
N GLU A 767 -18.76 -30.99 0.80
CA GLU A 767 -19.78 -29.97 0.53
C GLU A 767 -19.35 -29.00 -0.58
N MET A 768 -18.08 -28.58 -0.57
CA MET A 768 -17.51 -27.73 -1.63
C MET A 768 -17.50 -28.44 -2.99
N LEU A 769 -17.08 -29.72 -3.02
CA LEU A 769 -17.08 -30.53 -4.23
C LEU A 769 -18.50 -30.73 -4.79
N VAL A 770 -19.48 -30.99 -3.93
CA VAL A 770 -20.89 -31.10 -4.31
C VAL A 770 -21.41 -29.78 -4.89
N LEU A 771 -21.09 -28.64 -4.27
CA LEU A 771 -21.50 -27.33 -4.77
C LEU A 771 -20.90 -27.03 -6.15
N LEU A 772 -19.60 -27.32 -6.36
CA LEU A 772 -18.92 -27.11 -7.63
C LEU A 772 -19.48 -28.00 -8.74
N MET A 773 -19.88 -29.24 -8.43
CA MET A 773 -20.39 -30.21 -9.41
C MET A 773 -21.92 -30.20 -9.57
N GLN A 774 -22.64 -29.33 -8.86
CA GLN A 774 -24.11 -29.24 -8.95
C GLN A 774 -24.55 -28.75 -10.34
N ARG A 775 -23.80 -27.80 -10.92
CA ARG A 775 -23.96 -27.32 -12.29
C ARG A 775 -22.57 -27.23 -12.94
N PRO A 776 -22.10 -28.31 -13.59
CA PRO A 776 -20.76 -28.36 -14.11
C PRO A 776 -20.58 -27.35 -15.26
N THR A 777 -19.66 -26.43 -15.07
CA THR A 777 -19.06 -25.55 -16.07
C THR A 777 -17.56 -25.84 -16.18
N ASP A 778 -16.91 -25.45 -17.28
CA ASP A 778 -15.46 -25.63 -17.45
C ASP A 778 -14.66 -25.08 -16.25
N ASP A 779 -15.00 -23.88 -15.77
CA ASP A 779 -14.37 -23.28 -14.60
C ASP A 779 -14.62 -24.05 -13.30
N SER A 780 -15.85 -24.51 -13.06
CA SER A 780 -16.18 -25.29 -11.85
C SER A 780 -15.47 -26.64 -11.83
N ILE A 781 -15.29 -27.28 -12.98
CA ILE A 781 -14.56 -28.54 -13.12
C ILE A 781 -13.07 -28.32 -12.91
N GLU A 782 -12.50 -27.24 -13.43
CA GLU A 782 -11.09 -26.92 -13.19
C GLU A 782 -10.80 -26.67 -11.70
N VAL A 783 -11.68 -25.95 -11.00
CA VAL A 783 -11.60 -25.76 -9.55
C VAL A 783 -11.74 -27.10 -8.82
N THR A 784 -12.67 -27.96 -9.25
CA THR A 784 -12.90 -29.31 -8.69
C THR A 784 -11.66 -30.20 -8.84
N VAL A 785 -11.08 -30.26 -10.04
CA VAL A 785 -9.85 -31.04 -10.31
C VAL A 785 -8.69 -30.51 -9.49
N THR A 786 -8.56 -29.19 -9.35
CA THR A 786 -7.51 -28.59 -8.50
C THR A 786 -7.69 -28.96 -7.04
N LEU A 787 -8.93 -28.86 -6.51
CA LEU A 787 -9.23 -29.24 -5.13
C LEU A 787 -8.92 -30.73 -4.87
N LEU A 788 -9.32 -31.61 -5.80
CA LEU A 788 -9.07 -33.05 -5.71
C LEU A 788 -7.59 -33.42 -5.83
N LYS A 789 -6.79 -32.72 -6.64
CA LYS A 789 -5.35 -32.95 -6.71
C LYS A 789 -4.66 -32.71 -5.35
N GLU A 790 -5.12 -31.72 -4.59
CA GLU A 790 -4.48 -31.33 -3.33
C GLU A 790 -4.93 -32.17 -2.13
N CYS A 791 -6.20 -32.64 -2.09
CA CYS A 791 -6.75 -33.38 -0.93
C CYS A 791 -7.35 -34.75 -1.25
N GLY A 792 -7.32 -35.20 -2.51
CA GLY A 792 -7.98 -36.44 -2.93
C GLY A 792 -7.39 -37.70 -2.31
N ALA A 793 -6.07 -37.72 -2.02
CA ALA A 793 -5.43 -38.79 -1.27
C ALA A 793 -6.01 -38.93 0.15
N MET A 794 -6.25 -37.80 0.82
CA MET A 794 -6.86 -37.75 2.15
C MET A 794 -8.31 -38.22 2.09
N LEU A 795 -9.09 -37.73 1.13
CA LEU A 795 -10.48 -38.17 0.95
C LEU A 795 -10.57 -39.68 0.67
N LEU A 796 -9.65 -40.23 -0.14
CA LEU A 796 -9.61 -41.66 -0.44
C LEU A 796 -9.28 -42.50 0.81
N LYS A 797 -8.45 -41.98 1.72
CA LYS A 797 -8.09 -42.65 2.99
C LYS A 797 -9.19 -42.54 4.05
N VAL A 798 -9.76 -41.35 4.23
CA VAL A 798 -10.65 -41.03 5.36
C VAL A 798 -12.12 -41.26 5.01
N THR A 799 -12.55 -40.94 3.79
CA THR A 799 -13.94 -41.09 3.33
C THR A 799 -14.00 -41.74 1.93
N PRO A 800 -13.64 -43.04 1.80
CA PRO A 800 -13.60 -43.72 0.51
C PRO A 800 -14.94 -43.64 -0.24
N LYS A 801 -16.06 -43.75 0.48
CA LYS A 801 -17.42 -43.66 -0.11
C LYS A 801 -17.69 -42.28 -0.71
N GLY A 802 -17.34 -41.20 0.01
CA GLY A 802 -17.48 -39.83 -0.49
C GLY A 802 -16.59 -39.56 -1.69
N SER A 803 -15.34 -40.03 -1.64
CA SER A 803 -14.40 -39.95 -2.76
C SER A 803 -14.94 -40.67 -4.00
N ILE A 804 -15.40 -41.92 -3.86
CA ILE A 804 -16.00 -42.69 -4.96
C ILE A 804 -17.16 -41.93 -5.60
N ALA A 805 -18.09 -41.38 -4.80
CA ALA A 805 -19.24 -40.63 -5.31
C ALA A 805 -18.83 -39.41 -6.14
N VAL A 806 -17.82 -38.66 -5.70
CA VAL A 806 -17.28 -37.50 -6.43
C VAL A 806 -16.71 -37.91 -7.78
N PHE A 807 -15.95 -39.00 -7.82
CA PHE A 807 -15.36 -39.47 -9.07
C PHE A 807 -16.35 -40.12 -10.04
N GLU A 808 -17.40 -40.79 -9.54
CA GLU A 808 -18.49 -41.24 -10.41
C GLU A 808 -19.26 -40.05 -11.00
N ARG A 809 -19.43 -38.96 -10.24
CA ARG A 809 -20.00 -37.72 -10.77
C ARG A 809 -19.13 -37.11 -11.88
N LEU A 810 -17.80 -37.08 -11.71
CA LEU A 810 -16.89 -36.64 -12.77
C LEU A 810 -16.97 -37.53 -14.02
N ARG A 811 -17.09 -38.85 -13.86
CA ARG A 811 -17.28 -39.77 -14.98
C ARG A 811 -18.62 -39.53 -15.70
N SER A 812 -19.70 -39.26 -14.95
CA SER A 812 -20.99 -38.88 -15.53
C SER A 812 -20.87 -37.60 -16.36
N VAL A 813 -20.18 -36.58 -15.84
CA VAL A 813 -19.95 -35.31 -16.56
C VAL A 813 -19.11 -35.54 -17.83
N LEU A 814 -18.12 -36.44 -17.79
CA LEU A 814 -17.31 -36.80 -18.96
C LEU A 814 -18.15 -37.51 -20.05
N ASN A 815 -19.13 -38.33 -19.66
CA ASN A 815 -19.99 -39.02 -20.62
C ASN A 815 -21.04 -38.10 -21.26
N ASP A 816 -21.40 -36.99 -20.60
CA ASP A 816 -22.31 -35.96 -21.11
C ASP A 816 -21.53 -34.92 -21.96
N CYS A 817 -20.85 -35.41 -23.02
CA CYS A 817 -19.83 -34.70 -23.80
C CYS A 817 -20.27 -33.37 -24.45
N ASP A 818 -21.58 -33.15 -24.65
CA ASP A 818 -22.11 -31.98 -25.37
C ASP A 818 -22.01 -30.67 -24.57
N SER A 819 -21.63 -30.73 -23.28
CA SER A 819 -21.73 -29.62 -22.34
C SER A 819 -20.40 -29.00 -21.87
N ILE A 820 -19.25 -29.62 -22.20
CA ILE A 820 -17.92 -29.23 -21.71
C ILE A 820 -16.84 -29.31 -22.78
N GLN A 821 -15.84 -28.42 -22.69
CA GLN A 821 -14.75 -28.33 -23.67
C GLN A 821 -13.83 -29.57 -23.65
N GLU A 822 -13.18 -29.87 -24.77
CA GLU A 822 -12.22 -30.98 -24.90
C GLU A 822 -11.07 -30.90 -23.87
N ARG A 823 -10.61 -29.67 -23.57
CA ARG A 823 -9.66 -29.42 -22.48
C ARG A 823 -10.17 -29.89 -21.13
N THR A 824 -11.43 -29.60 -20.81
CA THR A 824 -12.09 -29.99 -19.55
C THR A 824 -12.25 -31.50 -19.46
N GLN A 825 -12.55 -32.16 -20.59
CA GLN A 825 -12.60 -33.62 -20.68
C GLN A 825 -11.24 -34.24 -20.33
N TYR A 826 -10.15 -33.75 -20.95
CA TYR A 826 -8.79 -34.20 -20.64
C TYR A 826 -8.41 -33.99 -19.16
N MET A 827 -8.87 -32.91 -18.53
CA MET A 827 -8.67 -32.69 -17.10
C MET A 827 -9.37 -33.74 -16.23
N ILE A 828 -10.59 -34.14 -16.59
CA ILE A 828 -11.32 -35.20 -15.89
C ILE A 828 -10.62 -36.54 -16.07
N GLU A 829 -10.18 -36.88 -17.29
CA GLU A 829 -9.44 -38.11 -17.57
C GLU A 829 -8.13 -38.17 -16.78
N THR A 830 -7.38 -37.07 -16.75
CA THR A 830 -6.17 -36.92 -15.94
C THR A 830 -6.47 -37.18 -14.46
N MET A 831 -7.58 -36.63 -13.95
CA MET A 831 -7.98 -36.83 -12.56
C MET A 831 -8.38 -38.28 -12.26
N LEU A 832 -9.07 -38.96 -13.19
CA LEU A 832 -9.39 -40.38 -13.09
C LEU A 832 -8.12 -41.25 -13.11
N HIS A 833 -7.10 -40.89 -13.89
CA HIS A 833 -5.80 -41.55 -13.87
C HIS A 833 -5.08 -41.38 -12.53
N ILE A 834 -5.05 -40.16 -11.98
CA ILE A 834 -4.46 -39.87 -10.65
C ILE A 834 -5.14 -40.70 -9.55
N ARG A 835 -6.47 -40.88 -9.62
CA ARG A 835 -7.18 -41.78 -8.70
C ARG A 835 -6.74 -43.23 -8.85
N LYS A 836 -6.56 -43.70 -10.10
CA LYS A 836 -6.13 -45.08 -10.40
C LYS A 836 -4.75 -45.38 -9.83
N THR A 837 -3.83 -44.41 -9.89
CA THR A 837 -2.50 -44.49 -9.27
C THR A 837 -2.51 -44.17 -7.77
N LYS A 838 -3.69 -44.08 -7.14
CA LYS A 838 -3.87 -43.79 -5.71
C LYS A 838 -3.11 -42.55 -5.23
N PHE A 839 -3.03 -41.52 -6.09
CA PHE A 839 -2.39 -40.24 -5.76
C PHE A 839 -0.89 -40.35 -5.42
N GLU A 840 -0.15 -41.26 -6.05
CA GLU A 840 1.29 -41.48 -5.80
C GLU A 840 2.13 -40.18 -5.81
N ASN A 841 1.85 -39.25 -6.73
CA ASN A 841 2.55 -37.96 -6.86
C ASN A 841 1.92 -36.81 -6.04
N TYR A 842 0.87 -37.10 -5.26
CA TYR A 842 0.11 -36.11 -4.49
C TYR A 842 -0.09 -36.63 -3.05
N PRO A 843 0.98 -36.67 -2.23
CA PRO A 843 0.89 -37.16 -0.86
C PRO A 843 -0.03 -36.25 -0.02
N ILE A 844 -0.68 -36.83 0.99
CA ILE A 844 -1.54 -36.09 1.94
C ILE A 844 -0.75 -34.95 2.59
N MET A 845 0.45 -35.27 3.08
CA MET A 845 1.34 -34.35 3.75
C MET A 845 2.79 -34.74 3.48
N LEU A 846 3.68 -33.76 3.47
CA LEU A 846 5.12 -34.02 3.50
C LEU A 846 5.52 -34.39 4.93
N GLU A 847 6.38 -35.40 5.08
CA GLU A 847 6.83 -35.90 6.39
C GLU A 847 7.45 -34.78 7.26
N GLU A 848 8.17 -33.84 6.65
CA GLU A 848 8.77 -32.68 7.35
C GLU A 848 7.73 -31.67 7.92
N LEU A 849 6.47 -31.77 7.51
CA LEU A 849 5.38 -30.89 7.93
C LEU A 849 4.35 -31.57 8.83
N ASP A 850 4.56 -32.84 9.15
CA ASP A 850 3.78 -33.57 10.16
C ASP A 850 4.36 -33.29 11.55
N LEU A 851 3.97 -32.13 12.09
CA LEU A 851 4.60 -31.53 13.29
C LEU A 851 3.74 -31.66 14.54
N ILE A 852 2.59 -32.33 14.46
CA ILE A 852 1.59 -32.40 15.52
C ILE A 852 1.11 -33.83 15.64
N ASP A 853 1.26 -34.40 16.83
CA ASP A 853 0.77 -35.73 17.16
C ASP A 853 -0.74 -35.85 16.89
N GLU A 854 -1.21 -37.01 16.45
CA GLU A 854 -2.62 -37.23 16.07
C GLU A 854 -3.60 -36.85 17.20
N ASP A 855 -3.21 -37.05 18.46
CA ASP A 855 -4.01 -36.72 19.65
C ASP A 855 -4.17 -35.20 19.88
N ASP A 856 -3.23 -34.39 19.37
CA ASP A 856 -3.20 -32.92 19.51
C ASP A 856 -3.84 -32.21 18.30
N GLN A 857 -4.26 -32.95 17.27
CA GLN A 857 -4.90 -32.40 16.06
C GLN A 857 -6.38 -32.08 16.31
N ILE A 858 -6.81 -30.88 15.94
CA ILE A 858 -8.17 -30.38 16.19
C ILE A 858 -8.86 -30.04 14.87
N ALA A 859 -9.83 -30.86 14.47
CA ALA A 859 -10.62 -30.65 13.26
C ALA A 859 -11.91 -29.88 13.54
N HIS A 860 -12.11 -28.77 12.82
CA HIS A 860 -13.32 -27.96 12.92
C HIS A 860 -14.40 -28.44 11.95
N LEU A 861 -15.56 -28.82 12.48
CA LEU A 861 -16.76 -29.14 11.69
C LEU A 861 -17.54 -27.86 11.37
N VAL A 862 -17.18 -27.20 10.27
CA VAL A 862 -17.85 -25.98 9.80
C VAL A 862 -18.62 -26.27 8.52
N GLN A 863 -19.93 -25.99 8.54
CA GLN A 863 -20.80 -26.17 7.37
C GLN A 863 -20.65 -25.02 6.36
N LEU A 864 -20.80 -25.35 5.07
CA LEU A 864 -20.77 -24.39 3.97
C LEU A 864 -22.00 -23.46 3.98
N ASN A 865 -23.18 -23.96 4.38
CA ASN A 865 -24.43 -23.21 4.50
C ASN A 865 -25.08 -23.44 5.88
N PRO A 866 -24.88 -22.56 6.87
CA PRO A 866 -25.57 -22.69 8.15
C PRO A 866 -27.07 -22.37 8.00
N GLU A 867 -27.95 -23.16 8.62
CA GLU A 867 -29.40 -23.12 8.44
C GLU A 867 -30.08 -21.82 8.94
N ASP A 868 -29.39 -20.95 9.69
CA ASP A 868 -30.04 -19.92 10.52
C ASP A 868 -30.11 -18.49 9.95
N GLY A 869 -29.70 -18.21 8.71
CA GLY A 869 -29.84 -16.87 8.11
C GLY A 869 -29.10 -15.72 8.84
N LYS A 870 -28.32 -16.01 9.88
CA LYS A 870 -27.50 -15.02 10.60
C LYS A 870 -26.37 -14.51 9.71
N SER A 871 -26.17 -13.20 9.69
CA SER A 871 -24.95 -12.57 9.15
C SER A 871 -23.75 -13.12 9.92
N TYR A 872 -23.01 -14.03 9.29
CA TYR A 872 -21.81 -14.65 9.88
C TYR A 872 -20.66 -13.65 9.79
N ASP A 873 -20.63 -12.66 10.68
CA ASP A 873 -19.44 -11.86 10.93
C ASP A 873 -18.53 -12.66 11.88
N PRO A 874 -17.35 -13.13 11.43
CA PRO A 874 -16.43 -13.89 12.25
C PRO A 874 -15.88 -13.11 13.46
N GLU A 875 -16.04 -11.78 13.50
CA GLU A 875 -15.61 -10.96 14.63
C GLU A 875 -16.70 -10.83 15.73
N LEU A 876 -17.99 -10.98 15.40
CA LEU A 876 -19.08 -10.89 16.39
C LEU A 876 -19.35 -12.18 17.18
N THR A 877 -19.02 -13.35 16.63
CA THR A 877 -19.42 -14.66 17.22
C THR A 877 -18.44 -15.24 18.24
N LEU A 878 -17.26 -14.64 18.43
CA LEU A 878 -16.18 -15.17 19.28
C LEU A 878 -16.02 -14.44 20.64
N THR A 879 -16.94 -13.52 20.99
CA THR A 879 -16.90 -12.75 22.25
C THR A 879 -17.56 -13.44 23.45
N THR A 880 -17.91 -14.72 23.35
CA THR A 880 -18.60 -15.47 24.43
C THR A 880 -17.68 -16.01 25.53
N ALA A 881 -16.48 -15.43 25.71
CA ALA A 881 -15.61 -15.72 26.84
C ALA A 881 -15.03 -14.43 27.42
N GLY A 882 -15.84 -13.72 28.21
CA GLY A 882 -15.42 -12.94 29.39
C GLY A 882 -14.31 -11.87 29.28
N VAL A 883 -13.81 -11.55 28.10
CA VAL A 883 -12.78 -10.51 27.90
C VAL A 883 -13.35 -9.43 27.00
N VAL A 884 -13.61 -8.26 27.58
CA VAL A 884 -14.00 -7.06 26.84
C VAL A 884 -12.81 -6.63 25.98
N ILE A 885 -12.81 -7.05 24.72
CA ILE A 885 -11.85 -6.63 23.70
C ILE A 885 -12.45 -5.40 23.00
N LEU A 886 -11.84 -4.23 23.20
CA LEU A 886 -12.12 -3.02 22.44
C LEU A 886 -11.33 -3.06 21.11
N ASP A 887 -12.05 -3.06 19.98
CA ASP A 887 -11.46 -2.84 18.66
C ASP A 887 -11.04 -1.36 18.53
N MET A 888 -9.78 -1.14 18.16
CA MET A 888 -9.16 0.19 18.03
C MET A 888 -8.60 0.41 16.62
N THR A 889 -9.03 -0.38 15.63
CA THR A 889 -8.67 -0.18 14.22
C THR A 889 -9.66 0.70 13.45
N GLU A 890 -10.69 1.20 14.14
CA GLU A 890 -11.94 1.70 13.55
C GLU A 890 -12.57 0.70 12.56
N GLN A 891 -12.14 -0.58 12.46
CA GLN A 891 -12.69 -1.51 11.48
C GLN A 891 -14.08 -1.97 11.89
N ASP A 892 -14.34 -2.18 13.18
CA ASP A 892 -15.68 -2.45 13.70
C ASP A 892 -16.56 -1.22 13.54
N ILE A 893 -16.01 -0.01 13.74
CA ILE A 893 -16.75 1.25 13.52
C ILE A 893 -17.03 1.43 12.02
N VAL A 894 -16.09 1.18 11.12
CA VAL A 894 -16.26 1.28 9.67
C VAL A 894 -17.19 0.19 9.14
N ALA A 895 -17.11 -1.03 9.68
CA ALA A 895 -18.04 -2.11 9.37
C ALA A 895 -19.44 -1.77 9.89
N PHE A 896 -19.55 -1.22 11.10
CA PHE A 896 -20.78 -0.71 11.68
C PHE A 896 -21.38 0.40 10.82
N ARG A 897 -20.61 1.45 10.48
CA ARG A 897 -21.00 2.53 9.56
C ARG A 897 -21.49 1.97 8.23
N ARG A 898 -20.76 1.02 7.65
CA ARG A 898 -21.14 0.35 6.39
C ARG A 898 -22.45 -0.43 6.54
N ASN A 899 -22.63 -1.16 7.63
CA ASN A 899 -23.83 -1.95 7.89
C ASN A 899 -25.05 -1.06 8.13
N VAL A 900 -24.89 0.02 8.89
CA VAL A 900 -25.92 1.05 9.10
C VAL A 900 -26.30 1.67 7.76
N TYR A 901 -25.31 2.11 6.96
CA TYR A 901 -25.55 2.67 5.62
C TYR A 901 -26.31 1.71 4.72
N LEU A 902 -25.84 0.45 4.60
CA LEU A 902 -26.49 -0.56 3.78
C LEU A 902 -27.90 -0.89 4.28
N THR A 903 -28.11 -0.91 5.59
CA THR A 903 -29.44 -1.15 6.18
C THR A 903 -30.40 -0.02 5.84
N ILE A 904 -29.94 1.24 5.94
CA ILE A 904 -30.74 2.41 5.57
C ILE A 904 -31.07 2.41 4.08
N GLN A 905 -30.09 2.16 3.20
CA GLN A 905 -30.28 2.20 1.74
C GLN A 905 -31.06 1.00 1.18
N SER A 906 -31.08 -0.14 1.87
CA SER A 906 -31.80 -1.35 1.43
C SER A 906 -33.19 -1.50 2.04
N SER A 907 -33.57 -0.64 2.98
CA SER A 907 -34.90 -0.68 3.58
C SER A 907 -35.88 0.11 2.72
N LEU A 908 -37.10 -0.42 2.60
CA LEU A 908 -38.14 0.16 1.76
C LEU A 908 -38.75 1.41 2.42
N ASP A 909 -38.86 1.41 3.75
CA ASP A 909 -39.35 2.54 4.54
C ASP A 909 -38.58 2.71 5.86
N PHE A 910 -38.86 3.83 6.55
CA PHE A 910 -38.17 4.17 7.81
C PHE A 910 -38.53 3.20 8.95
N GLN A 911 -39.69 2.53 8.88
CA GLN A 911 -40.12 1.63 9.93
C GLN A 911 -39.33 0.32 9.88
N GLU A 912 -39.13 -0.21 8.68
CA GLU A 912 -38.28 -1.36 8.40
C GLU A 912 -36.82 -1.05 8.75
N ALA A 913 -36.33 0.14 8.35
CA ALA A 913 -34.98 0.58 8.68
C ALA A 913 -34.76 0.63 10.20
N ALA A 914 -35.68 1.27 10.95
CA ALA A 914 -35.61 1.34 12.40
C ALA A 914 -35.68 -0.06 13.04
N HIS A 915 -36.59 -0.92 12.59
CA HIS A 915 -36.72 -2.28 13.13
C HIS A 915 -35.44 -3.10 12.93
N LYS A 916 -34.85 -3.02 11.73
CA LYS A 916 -33.59 -3.69 11.42
C LYS A 916 -32.45 -3.15 12.27
N LEU A 917 -32.34 -1.82 12.42
CA LEU A 917 -31.29 -1.16 13.22
C LEU A 917 -31.42 -1.43 14.73
N ILE A 918 -32.63 -1.56 15.27
CA ILE A 918 -32.85 -1.91 16.68
C ILE A 918 -32.48 -3.37 16.97
N LYS A 919 -32.71 -4.27 16.02
CA LYS A 919 -32.35 -5.70 16.13
C LYS A 919 -30.84 -5.96 16.19
N TYR A 920 -29.98 -4.96 15.94
CA TYR A 920 -28.52 -5.14 15.91
C TYR A 920 -27.86 -5.27 17.30
N GLU A 921 -28.59 -5.28 18.42
CA GLU A 921 -28.03 -5.24 19.79
C GLU A 921 -26.90 -4.19 19.91
N LEU A 922 -27.29 -2.92 19.79
CA LEU A 922 -26.36 -1.79 19.86
C LEU A 922 -25.62 -1.79 21.19
N LYS A 923 -24.28 -1.90 21.13
CA LYS A 923 -23.42 -1.64 22.30
C LYS A 923 -23.59 -0.16 22.69
N PRO A 924 -23.63 0.19 23.99
CA PRO A 924 -23.83 1.57 24.44
C PRO A 924 -22.87 2.60 23.84
N GLN A 925 -21.68 2.17 23.43
CA GLN A 925 -20.63 3.02 22.84
C GLN A 925 -20.84 3.36 21.36
N LEU A 926 -21.73 2.66 20.64
CA LEU A 926 -21.96 2.85 19.19
C LEU A 926 -23.22 3.65 18.86
N GLU A 927 -23.95 4.09 19.88
CA GLU A 927 -25.22 4.80 19.74
C GLU A 927 -25.03 6.19 19.14
N ASN A 928 -23.97 6.90 19.56
CA ASN A 928 -23.59 8.19 18.98
C ASN A 928 -23.26 8.06 17.50
N GLU A 929 -22.53 7.00 17.15
CA GLU A 929 -22.11 6.74 15.78
C GLU A 929 -23.31 6.43 14.86
N LEU A 930 -24.33 5.75 15.38
CA LEU A 930 -25.58 5.52 14.65
C LEU A 930 -26.27 6.85 14.31
N CYS A 931 -26.40 7.77 15.27
CA CYS A 931 -27.00 9.09 15.04
C CYS A 931 -26.23 9.90 14.00
N HIS A 932 -24.89 9.91 14.09
CA HIS A 932 -24.03 10.57 13.10
C HIS A 932 -24.23 9.97 11.70
N MET A 933 -24.31 8.65 11.57
CA MET A 933 -24.53 7.98 10.28
C MET A 933 -25.89 8.32 9.66
N ILE A 934 -26.96 8.43 10.46
CA ILE A 934 -28.29 8.83 9.96
C ILE A 934 -28.22 10.25 9.39
N VAL A 935 -27.53 11.16 10.10
CA VAL A 935 -27.34 12.55 9.68
C VAL A 935 -26.46 12.64 8.43
N ASP A 936 -25.36 11.90 8.35
CA ASP A 936 -24.47 11.87 7.19
C ASP A 936 -25.18 11.35 5.94
N CYS A 937 -26.03 10.32 6.09
CA CYS A 937 -26.85 9.81 4.98
C CYS A 937 -27.85 10.86 4.49
N CYS A 938 -28.46 11.63 5.41
CA CYS A 938 -29.38 12.72 5.10
C CYS A 938 -28.65 13.87 4.39
N ALA A 939 -27.48 14.28 4.88
CA ALA A 939 -26.69 15.37 4.32
C ALA A 939 -26.23 15.10 2.88
N GLN A 940 -25.95 13.84 2.54
CA GLN A 940 -25.47 13.42 1.21
C GLN A 940 -26.58 13.30 0.14
N GLN A 941 -27.86 13.43 0.50
CA GLN A 941 -28.94 13.36 -0.48
C GLN A 941 -28.95 14.57 -1.42
N ARG A 942 -29.40 14.37 -2.66
CA ARG A 942 -29.60 15.49 -3.60
C ARG A 942 -30.75 16.41 -3.15
N THR A 943 -31.76 15.84 -2.49
CA THR A 943 -32.94 16.53 -1.95
C THR A 943 -33.32 15.93 -0.61
N TYR A 944 -33.82 16.76 0.31
CA TYR A 944 -34.26 16.29 1.62
C TYR A 944 -35.39 15.27 1.49
N GLN A 945 -35.25 14.12 2.14
CA GLN A 945 -36.27 13.09 2.24
C GLN A 945 -36.76 13.00 3.69
N SER A 946 -38.09 13.05 3.89
CA SER A 946 -38.71 12.94 5.21
C SER A 946 -38.39 11.62 5.93
N PHE A 947 -38.00 10.59 5.18
CA PHE A 947 -37.51 9.31 5.68
C PHE A 947 -36.49 9.47 6.83
N TYR A 948 -35.51 10.37 6.69
CA TYR A 948 -34.44 10.53 7.68
C TYR A 948 -34.95 11.21 8.96
N GLY A 949 -35.82 12.21 8.82
CA GLY A 949 -36.47 12.87 9.95
C GLY A 949 -37.33 11.90 10.76
N LEU A 950 -38.17 11.11 10.08
CA LEU A 950 -39.03 10.09 10.72
C LEU A 950 -38.22 8.98 11.39
N LEU A 951 -37.08 8.61 10.80
CA LEU A 951 -36.17 7.62 11.38
C LEU A 951 -35.54 8.15 12.68
N ALA A 952 -35.02 9.38 12.66
CA ALA A 952 -34.42 10.02 13.83
C ALA A 952 -35.45 10.30 14.94
N GLU A 953 -36.65 10.78 14.59
CA GLU A 953 -37.79 10.97 15.50
C GLU A 953 -38.11 9.68 16.26
N ARG A 954 -38.13 8.54 15.56
CA ARG A 954 -38.39 7.24 16.18
C ARG A 954 -37.29 6.86 17.17
N PHE A 955 -36.02 7.14 16.89
CA PHE A 955 -34.93 6.90 17.83
C PHE A 955 -34.98 7.83 19.05
N CYS A 956 -35.28 9.12 18.88
CA CYS A 956 -35.48 10.03 20.01
C CYS A 956 -36.60 9.55 20.95
N ARG A 957 -37.71 9.03 20.40
CA ARG A 957 -38.83 8.50 21.20
C ARG A 957 -38.54 7.17 21.88
N LEU A 958 -37.57 6.41 21.39
CA LEU A 958 -37.19 5.12 21.97
C LEU A 958 -36.37 5.30 23.25
N ARG A 959 -35.39 6.21 23.24
CA ARG A 959 -34.46 6.41 24.35
C ARG A 959 -33.95 7.84 24.43
N LYS A 960 -33.81 8.35 25.66
CA LYS A 960 -33.37 9.72 25.94
C LYS A 960 -31.94 9.97 25.44
N GLU A 961 -31.06 8.96 25.48
CA GLU A 961 -29.67 9.13 25.02
C GLU A 961 -29.62 9.56 23.54
N PHE A 962 -30.48 9.00 22.68
CA PHE A 962 -30.54 9.39 21.27
C PHE A 962 -31.01 10.83 21.08
N GLN A 963 -31.99 11.28 21.88
CA GLN A 963 -32.46 12.65 21.85
C GLN A 963 -31.31 13.63 22.18
N GLU A 964 -30.58 13.38 23.27
CA GLU A 964 -29.44 14.21 23.69
C GLU A 964 -28.35 14.25 22.60
N THR A 965 -28.07 13.12 21.95
CA THR A 965 -27.12 13.06 20.83
C THR A 965 -27.60 13.87 19.62
N PHE A 966 -28.87 13.77 19.23
CA PHE A 966 -29.39 14.55 18.09
C PHE A 966 -29.45 16.05 18.41
N GLU A 967 -29.70 16.44 19.66
CA GLU A 967 -29.60 17.82 20.12
C GLU A 967 -28.16 18.35 20.01
N GLN A 968 -27.17 17.55 20.41
CA GLN A 968 -25.76 17.90 20.25
C GLN A 968 -25.37 18.02 18.77
N ILE A 969 -25.81 17.08 17.92
CA ILE A 969 -25.56 17.13 16.48
C ILE A 969 -26.18 18.40 15.86
N ALA A 970 -27.37 18.81 16.30
CA ALA A 970 -27.99 20.05 15.80
C ALA A 970 -27.15 21.29 16.15
N ARG A 971 -26.59 21.36 17.36
CA ARG A 971 -25.67 22.43 17.80
C ARG A 971 -24.36 22.41 17.00
N ASP A 972 -23.73 21.25 16.88
CA ASP A 972 -22.48 21.07 16.15
C ASP A 972 -22.63 21.38 14.66
N THR A 973 -23.79 21.02 14.10
CA THR A 973 -24.16 21.34 12.71
C THR A 973 -24.16 22.85 12.51
N TYR A 974 -24.80 23.62 13.40
CA TYR A 974 -24.82 25.09 13.32
C TYR A 974 -23.41 25.69 13.41
N ASN A 975 -22.57 25.20 14.32
CA ASN A 975 -21.19 25.68 14.48
C ASN A 975 -20.31 25.39 13.24
N ALA A 976 -20.61 24.32 12.49
CA ALA A 976 -19.86 23.90 11.30
C ALA A 976 -20.44 24.35 9.95
N ILE A 977 -21.56 25.11 9.92
CA ILE A 977 -22.28 25.48 8.68
C ILE A 977 -21.44 26.18 7.62
N HIS A 978 -20.38 26.90 8.01
CA HIS A 978 -19.49 27.60 7.06
C HIS A 978 -18.73 26.63 6.14
N ARG A 979 -18.65 25.34 6.49
CA ARG A 979 -17.97 24.31 5.70
C ARG A 979 -18.90 23.56 4.75
N PHE A 980 -20.21 23.84 4.80
CA PHE A 980 -21.21 23.07 4.07
C PHE A 980 -21.51 23.72 2.72
N ASP A 981 -21.71 22.89 1.71
CA ASP A 981 -22.28 23.31 0.43
C ASP A 981 -23.79 23.60 0.55
N HIS A 982 -24.37 24.20 -0.49
CA HIS A 982 -25.77 24.61 -0.49
C HIS A 982 -26.75 23.45 -0.25
N THR A 983 -26.47 22.29 -0.85
CA THR A 983 -27.32 21.09 -0.75
C THR A 983 -27.31 20.53 0.67
N LYS A 984 -26.13 20.42 1.30
CA LYS A 984 -25.98 19.97 2.68
C LYS A 984 -26.65 20.92 3.66
N LEU A 985 -26.48 22.23 3.47
CA LEU A 985 -27.16 23.25 4.29
C LEU A 985 -28.68 23.09 4.22
N GLN A 986 -29.23 22.89 3.02
CA GLN A 986 -30.66 22.72 2.82
C GLN A 986 -31.20 21.46 3.49
N ASN A 987 -30.53 20.31 3.30
CA ASN A 987 -30.97 19.04 3.88
C ASN A 987 -30.89 19.07 5.41
N MET A 988 -29.81 19.65 5.96
CA MET A 988 -29.64 19.71 7.40
C MET A 988 -30.61 20.66 8.08
N ALA A 989 -30.88 21.83 7.50
CA ALA A 989 -31.88 22.75 8.02
C ALA A 989 -33.28 22.11 8.08
N LYS A 990 -33.66 21.36 7.03
CA LYS A 990 -34.94 20.65 6.99
C LYS A 990 -35.02 19.45 7.93
N PHE A 991 -33.91 18.73 8.12
CA PHE A 991 -33.81 17.65 9.09
C PHE A 991 -34.01 18.15 10.52
N VAL A 992 -33.29 19.21 10.92
CA VAL A 992 -33.43 19.80 12.26
C VAL A 992 -34.82 20.40 12.45
N ALA A 993 -35.38 21.07 11.43
CA ALA A 993 -36.75 21.57 11.48
C ALA A 993 -37.75 20.42 11.74
N HIS A 994 -37.63 19.29 11.05
CA HIS A 994 -38.51 18.13 11.27
C HIS A 994 -38.50 17.62 12.72
N LEU A 995 -37.31 17.54 13.33
CA LEU A 995 -37.18 17.09 14.73
C LEU A 995 -37.77 18.11 15.73
N LEU A 996 -37.66 19.41 15.44
CA LEU A 996 -38.29 20.46 16.26
C LEU A 996 -39.82 20.48 16.11
N ILE A 997 -40.34 20.20 14.91
CA ILE A 997 -41.79 20.15 14.62
C ILE A 997 -42.45 19.00 15.37
N THR A 998 -41.76 17.86 15.47
CA THR A 998 -42.26 16.62 16.07
C THR A 998 -42.00 16.54 17.58
N ASP A 999 -41.46 17.63 18.18
CA ASP A 999 -40.97 17.71 19.55
C ASP A 999 -39.99 16.55 19.90
N ALA A 1000 -39.24 16.06 18.90
CA ALA A 1000 -38.26 14.99 19.06
C ALA A 1000 -36.92 15.49 19.64
N ILE A 1001 -36.63 16.78 19.51
CA ILE A 1001 -35.51 17.47 20.15
C ILE A 1001 -35.98 18.79 20.74
N SER A 1002 -35.28 19.27 21.78
CA SER A 1002 -35.59 20.53 22.46
C SER A 1002 -35.26 21.76 21.61
N TRP A 1003 -36.05 22.82 21.75
CA TRP A 1003 -35.78 24.13 21.17
C TRP A 1003 -34.60 24.85 21.84
N GLU A 1004 -34.04 24.30 22.93
CA GLU A 1004 -32.83 24.81 23.57
C GLU A 1004 -31.59 24.76 22.67
N VAL A 1005 -31.62 23.99 21.58
CA VAL A 1005 -30.55 23.94 20.56
C VAL A 1005 -30.26 25.29 19.93
N PHE A 1006 -31.20 26.25 20.01
CA PHE A 1006 -31.03 27.60 19.48
C PHE A 1006 -30.09 28.50 20.30
N SER A 1007 -29.68 28.10 21.51
CA SER A 1007 -28.85 28.95 22.38
C SER A 1007 -27.48 29.32 21.77
N GLU A 1008 -26.98 28.51 20.81
CA GLU A 1008 -25.72 28.77 20.10
C GLU A 1008 -25.87 29.77 18.93
N ILE A 1009 -27.11 30.11 18.54
CA ILE A 1009 -27.37 30.98 17.39
C ILE A 1009 -27.40 32.45 17.81
N LYS A 1010 -26.46 33.23 17.28
CA LYS A 1010 -26.43 34.70 17.41
C LYS A 1010 -26.74 35.38 16.09
N LEU A 1011 -27.93 35.97 15.98
CA LEU A 1011 -28.39 36.68 14.80
C LEU A 1011 -27.99 38.16 14.86
N THR A 1012 -26.71 38.43 14.67
CA THR A 1012 -26.12 39.78 14.62
C THR A 1012 -25.39 40.03 13.30
N GLU A 1013 -25.11 41.29 12.98
CA GLU A 1013 -24.37 41.65 11.77
C GLU A 1013 -22.95 41.07 11.74
N GLN A 1014 -22.32 40.97 12.91
CA GLN A 1014 -20.93 40.50 13.07
C GLN A 1014 -20.82 38.98 13.16
N ASP A 1015 -21.72 38.32 13.89
CA ASP A 1015 -21.62 36.88 14.17
C ASP A 1015 -22.31 36.02 13.09
N THR A 1016 -23.29 36.56 12.36
CA THR A 1016 -24.06 35.76 11.39
C THR A 1016 -23.39 35.71 10.02
N THR A 1017 -22.75 34.57 9.73
CA THR A 1017 -22.18 34.26 8.41
C THR A 1017 -23.25 34.13 7.31
N SER A 1018 -22.86 34.25 6.05
CA SER A 1018 -23.76 34.04 4.90
C SER A 1018 -24.39 32.64 4.90
N ALA A 1019 -23.65 31.61 5.29
CA ALA A 1019 -24.16 30.24 5.44
C ALA A 1019 -25.19 30.14 6.58
N GLY A 1020 -24.95 30.80 7.72
CA GLY A 1020 -25.91 30.93 8.82
C GLY A 1020 -27.21 31.59 8.40
N ARG A 1021 -27.14 32.66 7.61
CA ARG A 1021 -28.33 33.32 7.06
C ARG A 1021 -29.15 32.41 6.15
N ILE A 1022 -28.52 31.54 5.36
CA ILE A 1022 -29.21 30.59 4.50
C ILE A 1022 -29.82 29.45 5.34
N TYR A 1023 -29.08 28.92 6.31
CA TYR A 1023 -29.54 27.85 7.19
C TYR A 1023 -30.77 28.27 8.01
N ILE A 1024 -30.69 29.41 8.72
CA ILE A 1024 -31.79 29.95 9.53
C ILE A 1024 -33.02 30.21 8.65
N LYS A 1025 -32.81 30.74 7.43
CA LYS A 1025 -33.90 31.00 6.48
C LYS A 1025 -34.65 29.72 6.14
N ILE A 1026 -33.93 28.66 5.74
CA ILE A 1026 -34.54 27.39 5.34
C ILE A 1026 -35.24 26.74 6.54
N LEU A 1027 -34.60 26.74 7.71
CA LEU A 1027 -35.13 26.14 8.92
C LEU A 1027 -36.44 26.82 9.38
N PHE A 1028 -36.49 28.15 9.44
CA PHE A 1028 -37.69 28.86 9.87
C PHE A 1028 -38.81 28.86 8.83
N LEU A 1029 -38.49 28.84 7.53
CA LEU A 1029 -39.50 28.65 6.50
C LEU A 1029 -40.15 27.27 6.61
N GLU A 1030 -39.38 26.21 6.84
CA GLU A 1030 -39.90 24.86 7.02
C GLU A 1030 -40.73 24.74 8.31
N LEU A 1031 -40.29 25.35 9.43
CA LEU A 1031 -41.06 25.41 10.68
C LEU A 1031 -42.43 26.07 10.47
N VAL A 1032 -42.46 27.23 9.82
CA VAL A 1032 -43.70 27.97 9.57
C VAL A 1032 -44.60 27.23 8.57
N GLU A 1033 -44.03 26.58 7.55
CA GLU A 1033 -44.79 25.77 6.60
C GLU A 1033 -45.53 24.62 7.29
N LYS A 1034 -44.90 23.94 8.26
CA LYS A 1034 -45.48 22.76 8.92
C LYS A 1034 -46.29 23.06 10.18
N MET A 1035 -45.90 24.04 11.00
CA MET A 1035 -46.57 24.37 12.27
C MET A 1035 -47.50 25.57 12.18
N SER A 1036 -47.48 26.32 11.07
CA SER A 1036 -48.03 27.67 10.91
C SER A 1036 -47.25 28.77 11.63
N LEU A 1037 -47.41 30.00 11.15
CA LEU A 1037 -46.78 31.19 11.69
C LEU A 1037 -47.22 31.49 13.14
N VAL A 1038 -48.48 31.23 13.47
CA VAL A 1038 -49.06 31.51 14.80
C VAL A 1038 -48.45 30.58 15.85
N THR A 1039 -48.36 29.28 15.55
CA THR A 1039 -47.77 28.31 16.47
C THR A 1039 -46.27 28.54 16.63
N THR A 1040 -45.57 28.85 15.54
CA THR A 1040 -44.14 29.18 15.58
C THR A 1040 -43.88 30.41 16.44
N TYR A 1041 -44.67 31.47 16.28
CA TYR A 1041 -44.59 32.67 17.13
C TYR A 1041 -44.82 32.36 18.61
N LYS A 1042 -45.81 31.52 18.95
CA LYS A 1042 -46.08 31.11 20.33
C LYS A 1042 -44.90 30.36 20.94
N ARG A 1043 -44.27 29.43 20.19
CA ARG A 1043 -43.09 28.69 20.65
C ARG A 1043 -41.85 29.59 20.81
N CYS A 1044 -41.62 30.51 19.89
CA CYS A 1044 -40.52 31.48 20.01
C CYS A 1044 -40.65 32.42 21.22
N ASN A 1045 -41.88 32.68 21.67
CA ASN A 1045 -42.17 33.53 22.83
C ASN A 1045 -42.49 32.75 24.12
N ASP A 1046 -42.22 31.45 24.15
CA ASP A 1046 -42.40 30.66 25.37
C ASP A 1046 -41.51 31.21 26.50
N PRO A 1047 -42.06 31.52 27.69
CA PRO A 1047 -41.28 32.02 28.83
C PRO A 1047 -40.13 31.09 29.24
N THR A 1048 -40.28 29.77 29.05
CA THR A 1048 -39.29 28.77 29.43
C THR A 1048 -38.09 28.71 28.47
N LEU A 1049 -38.27 29.15 27.21
CA LEU A 1049 -37.25 29.08 26.17
C LEU A 1049 -36.56 30.44 25.91
N GLN A 1050 -36.87 31.48 26.68
CA GLN A 1050 -36.34 32.83 26.45
C GLN A 1050 -34.82 32.85 26.38
N THR A 1051 -34.13 32.15 27.29
CA THR A 1051 -32.65 32.09 27.31
C THR A 1051 -32.07 31.46 26.04
N ALA A 1052 -32.74 30.45 25.45
CA ALA A 1052 -32.31 29.86 24.19
C ALA A 1052 -32.60 30.76 22.96
N MET A 1053 -33.57 31.66 23.08
CA MET A 1053 -34.02 32.56 22.01
C MET A 1053 -33.31 33.92 22.00
N GLU A 1054 -32.59 34.27 23.06
CA GLU A 1054 -31.92 35.57 23.22
C GLU A 1054 -30.99 35.92 22.05
N GLY A 1055 -30.26 34.94 21.52
CA GLY A 1055 -29.34 35.15 20.40
C GLY A 1055 -30.06 35.34 19.05
N LEU A 1056 -31.21 34.69 18.83
CA LEU A 1056 -32.05 34.85 17.62
C LEU A 1056 -32.87 36.14 17.65
N PHE A 1057 -33.29 36.57 18.84
CA PHE A 1057 -34.10 37.76 19.08
C PHE A 1057 -33.40 38.73 20.04
N PRO A 1058 -32.26 39.32 19.64
CA PRO A 1058 -31.42 40.13 20.51
C PRO A 1058 -32.11 41.42 20.97
N ARG A 1059 -32.07 41.67 22.30
CA ARG A 1059 -32.58 42.88 22.98
C ARG A 1059 -31.48 43.71 23.65
N ASP A 1060 -30.22 43.30 23.47
CA ASP A 1060 -29.02 43.90 24.05
C ASP A 1060 -28.71 45.29 23.47
N ASN A 1061 -28.62 45.38 22.14
CA ASN A 1061 -28.18 46.56 21.39
C ASN A 1061 -29.19 46.89 20.27
N PRO A 1062 -29.62 48.17 20.12
CA PRO A 1062 -30.47 48.60 19.02
C PRO A 1062 -30.02 48.18 17.62
N GLN A 1063 -28.72 48.08 17.35
CA GLN A 1063 -28.18 47.62 16.06
C GLN A 1063 -28.46 46.13 15.83
N ASN A 1064 -28.19 45.29 16.82
CA ASN A 1064 -28.47 43.85 16.76
C ASN A 1064 -29.98 43.58 16.64
N THR A 1065 -30.79 44.30 17.42
CA THR A 1065 -32.25 44.24 17.33
C THR A 1065 -32.77 44.61 15.93
N ARG A 1066 -32.24 45.68 15.33
CA ARG A 1066 -32.61 46.07 13.94
C ARG A 1066 -32.19 45.02 12.92
N PHE A 1067 -31.00 44.45 13.08
CA PHE A 1067 -30.50 43.41 12.18
C PHE A 1067 -31.43 42.19 12.16
N ALA A 1068 -31.81 41.68 13.34
CA ALA A 1068 -32.75 40.57 13.46
C ALA A 1068 -34.14 40.89 12.88
N ILE A 1069 -34.69 42.08 13.17
CA ILE A 1069 -35.97 42.54 12.59
C ILE A 1069 -35.90 42.56 11.06
N ASN A 1070 -34.85 43.16 10.50
CA ASN A 1070 -34.66 43.28 9.05
C ASN A 1070 -34.50 41.90 8.40
N TYR A 1071 -33.73 41.00 9.04
CA TYR A 1071 -33.52 39.66 8.54
C TYR A 1071 -34.84 38.86 8.45
N PHE A 1072 -35.61 38.78 9.54
CA PHE A 1072 -36.88 38.04 9.53
C PHE A 1072 -37.92 38.69 8.60
N SER A 1073 -37.89 40.02 8.44
CA SER A 1073 -38.73 40.72 7.46
C SER A 1073 -38.36 40.37 6.02
N LEU A 1074 -37.05 40.30 5.71
CA LEU A 1074 -36.54 39.98 4.38
C LEU A 1074 -36.90 38.56 3.93
N ILE A 1075 -36.94 37.60 4.87
CA ILE A 1075 -37.34 36.22 4.56
C ILE A 1075 -38.87 36.00 4.61
N GLY A 1076 -39.67 37.07 4.78
CA GLY A 1076 -41.13 37.01 4.79
C GLY A 1076 -41.77 36.61 6.13
N LEU A 1077 -41.00 36.57 7.21
CA LEU A 1077 -41.41 36.13 8.56
C LEU A 1077 -41.40 37.27 9.58
N GLY A 1078 -41.65 38.52 9.14
CA GLY A 1078 -41.59 39.71 9.99
C GLY A 1078 -42.51 39.68 11.22
N ALA A 1079 -43.61 38.91 11.16
CA ALA A 1079 -44.53 38.70 12.29
C ALA A 1079 -43.87 38.04 13.51
N LEU A 1080 -42.77 37.29 13.32
CA LEU A 1080 -42.01 36.71 14.44
C LEU A 1080 -41.30 37.77 15.30
N THR A 1081 -41.21 39.02 14.82
CA THR A 1081 -40.43 40.10 15.45
C THR A 1081 -41.28 41.22 16.03
N VAL A 1082 -42.59 41.03 16.20
CA VAL A 1082 -43.52 42.05 16.73
C VAL A 1082 -43.03 42.58 18.09
N ASP A 1083 -42.74 41.69 19.04
CA ASP A 1083 -42.27 42.04 20.38
C ASP A 1083 -40.92 42.77 20.36
N LEU A 1084 -40.06 42.42 19.39
CA LEU A 1084 -38.76 43.06 19.19
C LEU A 1084 -38.90 44.48 18.65
N ARG A 1085 -39.87 44.70 17.76
CA ARG A 1085 -40.20 46.03 17.22
C ARG A 1085 -40.77 46.93 18.32
N GLU A 1086 -41.65 46.41 19.16
CA GLU A 1086 -42.16 47.14 20.32
C GLU A 1086 -41.04 47.48 21.33
N HIS A 1087 -40.14 46.54 21.59
CA HIS A 1087 -39.00 46.75 22.48
C HIS A 1087 -38.08 47.86 21.94
N LEU A 1088 -37.75 47.81 20.65
CA LEU A 1088 -36.93 48.83 19.99
C LEU A 1088 -37.59 50.21 20.03
N GLN A 1089 -38.91 50.28 19.78
CA GLN A 1089 -39.66 51.54 19.82
C GLN A 1089 -39.66 52.14 21.23
N LYS A 1090 -39.99 51.35 22.26
CA LYS A 1090 -39.99 51.79 23.67
C LYS A 1090 -38.60 52.28 24.11
N ARG A 1091 -37.53 51.66 23.62
CA ARG A 1091 -36.14 52.07 23.92
C ARG A 1091 -35.76 53.35 23.20
N LEU A 1092 -36.12 53.50 21.92
CA LEU A 1092 -35.91 54.73 21.15
C LEU A 1092 -36.68 55.92 21.75
N ASP A 1093 -37.91 55.70 22.23
CA ASP A 1093 -38.71 56.73 22.90
C ASP A 1093 -38.07 57.17 24.22
N LYS A 1094 -37.56 56.22 25.04
CA LYS A 1094 -36.79 56.51 26.25
C LYS A 1094 -35.49 57.26 25.97
N GLU A 1095 -34.73 56.87 24.95
CA GLU A 1095 -33.51 57.56 24.54
C GLU A 1095 -33.83 58.99 24.05
N HIS A 1096 -34.93 59.18 23.32
CA HIS A 1096 -35.38 60.51 22.89
C HIS A 1096 -35.80 61.40 24.06
N GLU A 1097 -36.45 60.84 25.08
CA GLU A 1097 -36.78 61.56 26.32
C GLU A 1097 -35.55 61.90 27.16
N GLU A 1098 -34.59 60.97 27.28
CA GLU A 1098 -33.32 61.21 27.97
C GLU A 1098 -32.44 62.22 27.24
N GLU A 1099 -32.38 62.19 25.91
CA GLU A 1099 -31.73 63.19 25.08
C GLU A 1099 -32.41 64.56 25.25
N LYS A 1100 -33.74 64.63 25.25
CA LYS A 1100 -34.49 65.86 25.58
C LYS A 1100 -34.19 66.34 27.00
N ARG A 1101 -34.10 65.47 28.00
CA ARG A 1101 -33.68 65.81 29.38
C ARG A 1101 -32.24 66.29 29.43
N ARG A 1102 -31.32 65.68 28.68
CA ARG A 1102 -29.90 66.02 28.58
C ARG A 1102 -29.71 67.35 27.87
N GLN A 1103 -30.46 67.62 26.81
CA GLN A 1103 -30.52 68.92 26.13
C GLN A 1103 -31.15 70.00 27.02
N ARG A 1104 -32.20 69.69 27.79
CA ARG A 1104 -32.76 70.61 28.80
C ARG A 1104 -31.74 70.91 29.92
N ARG A 1105 -30.98 69.91 30.39
CA ARG A 1105 -29.85 70.09 31.33
C ARG A 1105 -28.73 70.93 30.72
N LYS A 1106 -28.32 70.67 29.47
CA LYS A 1106 -27.34 71.49 28.73
C LYS A 1106 -27.82 72.93 28.52
N ARG A 1107 -29.11 73.15 28.21
CA ARG A 1107 -29.72 74.49 28.14
C ARG A 1107 -29.76 75.19 29.50
N LYS A 1108 -30.06 74.47 30.59
CA LYS A 1108 -29.97 75.01 31.96
C LYS A 1108 -28.53 75.35 32.35
N LEU A 1109 -27.54 74.52 31.99
CA LEU A 1109 -26.12 74.82 32.18
C LEU A 1109 -25.66 76.01 31.33
N LYS A 1110 -26.05 76.10 30.06
CA LYS A 1110 -25.78 77.29 29.21
C LYS A 1110 -26.41 78.56 29.77
N LYS A 1111 -27.63 78.49 30.32
CA LYS A 1111 -28.26 79.63 31.01
C LYS A 1111 -27.55 80.01 32.32
N ARG A 1112 -26.98 79.05 33.06
CA ARG A 1112 -26.13 79.33 34.23
C ARG A 1112 -24.80 79.95 33.81
N ALA A 1113 -24.12 79.38 32.82
CA ALA A 1113 -22.87 79.92 32.25
C ALA A 1113 -23.06 81.35 31.69
N ALA A 1114 -24.17 81.63 31.00
CA ALA A 1114 -24.49 82.99 30.52
C ALA A 1114 -24.83 83.97 31.66
N LYS A 1115 -25.31 83.48 32.82
CA LYS A 1115 -25.48 84.29 34.03
C LYS A 1115 -24.13 84.57 34.71
N ASP A 1116 -23.24 83.59 34.73
CA ASP A 1116 -21.90 83.69 35.32
C ASP A 1116 -20.99 84.61 34.48
N GLU A 1117 -21.04 84.53 33.14
CA GLU A 1117 -20.36 85.48 32.23
C GLU A 1117 -20.88 86.91 32.38
N ASN A 1118 -22.18 87.11 32.61
CA ASN A 1118 -22.73 88.45 32.85
C ASN A 1118 -22.35 88.98 34.26
N SER A 1119 -22.08 88.09 35.22
CA SER A 1119 -21.53 88.44 36.54
C SER A 1119 -20.05 88.83 36.46
N ASP A 1120 -19.27 88.14 35.62
CA ASP A 1120 -17.86 88.44 35.40
C ASP A 1120 -17.67 89.68 34.51
N ALA A 1121 -18.57 89.93 33.56
CA ALA A 1121 -18.64 91.19 32.82
C ALA A 1121 -18.99 92.38 33.74
N LYS A 1122 -19.86 92.19 34.74
CA LYS A 1122 -20.13 93.20 35.79
C LYS A 1122 -18.92 93.42 36.71
N LYS A 1123 -18.17 92.37 37.09
CA LYS A 1123 -16.92 92.50 37.87
C LYS A 1123 -15.80 93.19 37.08
N ARG A 1124 -15.68 92.93 35.77
CA ARG A 1124 -14.71 93.63 34.89
C ARG A 1124 -15.08 95.10 34.68
N LYS A 1125 -16.38 95.44 34.56
CA LYS A 1125 -16.84 96.85 34.58
C LYS A 1125 -16.60 97.54 35.93
N LYS A 1126 -16.73 96.83 37.06
CA LYS A 1126 -16.46 97.39 38.40
C LYS A 1126 -14.96 97.68 38.64
N LYS A 1127 -14.06 96.80 38.18
CA LYS A 1127 -12.61 97.05 38.22
C LYS A 1127 -12.15 98.17 37.28
N SER A 1128 -12.80 98.35 36.13
CA SER A 1128 -12.57 99.51 35.25
C SER A 1128 -13.10 100.82 35.85
N ALA A 1129 -14.21 100.78 36.58
CA ALA A 1129 -14.76 101.94 37.29
C ALA A 1129 -13.91 102.36 38.52
N GLU A 1130 -13.29 101.40 39.23
CA GLU A 1130 -12.37 101.69 40.34
C GLU A 1130 -11.06 102.32 39.85
N LYS A 1131 -10.52 101.87 38.70
CA LYS A 1131 -9.31 102.46 38.09
C LYS A 1131 -9.56 103.89 37.57
N ASN A 1132 -10.74 104.15 37.01
CA ASN A 1132 -11.16 105.52 36.64
C ASN A 1132 -11.46 106.42 37.85
N ASN A 1133 -11.78 105.86 39.02
CA ASN A 1133 -11.97 106.64 40.25
C ASN A 1133 -10.64 107.06 40.88
N GLU A 1134 -9.57 106.31 40.65
CA GLU A 1134 -8.23 106.66 41.10
C GLU A 1134 -7.60 107.74 40.20
N GLU A 1135 -7.83 107.69 38.88
CA GLU A 1135 -7.49 108.80 37.97
C GLU A 1135 -8.38 110.04 38.17
N LYS A 1136 -9.60 109.90 38.67
CA LYS A 1136 -10.41 111.06 39.12
C LYS A 1136 -9.92 111.64 40.45
N ARG A 1137 -9.24 110.86 41.30
CA ARG A 1137 -8.59 111.36 42.52
C ARG A 1137 -7.34 112.18 42.22
N THR A 1138 -6.64 111.93 41.11
CA THR A 1138 -5.49 112.73 40.68
C THR A 1138 -5.84 113.87 39.71
N LYS A 1139 -7.02 113.87 39.06
CA LYS A 1139 -7.48 114.96 38.18
C LYS A 1139 -8.53 115.92 38.77
N LYS A 1140 -8.87 115.86 40.07
CA LYS A 1140 -9.80 116.84 40.69
C LYS A 1140 -9.35 117.50 41.99
N GLU A 1141 -8.03 117.48 42.24
CA GLU A 1141 -7.30 118.54 42.94
C GLU A 1141 -7.22 119.85 42.12
N ARG A 1142 -7.88 119.93 40.97
CA ARG A 1142 -8.24 121.14 40.22
C ARG A 1142 -9.37 120.78 39.26
N LYS A 1143 -10.30 121.69 39.02
CA LYS A 1143 -10.88 121.99 37.69
C LYS A 1143 -11.43 120.81 36.87
#